data_AF-A0ABD3PQ40-F1
#
_entry.id   AF-A0ABD3PQ40-F1
#
_cell.length_a   1.000
_cell.length_b   1.000
_cell.length_c   1.000
_cell.angle_alpha   90.00
_cell.angle_beta   90.00
_cell.angle_gamma   90.00
#
_symmetry.space_group_name_H-M   'P 1'
#
loop_
_entity.id
_entity.type
_entity.pdbx_description
1 polymer ?
#
loop_
_entity_poly.entity_id
_entity_poly.type
_entity_poly.pdbx_seq_one_letter_code
_entity_poly.pdbx_strand_id
1 'polypeptide(L)'
;MSGALIAFSFIGFSHVAQQLHGDHEIYSLMCQRPDTPFTRRVTPARTSTMRDEMDCGPSPTGVERTSPHYSGYEVVKGYEYLHPDITALLLTQASWSSGGAGDCPFEVDPVSLILQINPKKRDAVEKMNALKFMPLHQLAYLAEECERAVFITSLQSRISNEGDIQEVSGKILGLICLSHLPSSHWPSQDECFEIINTQIQKSELKWPNAPVLVATMVSLNLLESSIRSVLRDTETTYRNNNMDRKSATGAPLLRDMIESMSELKLECSVEFKVLASILRALLLPNQMFGINLRNLISHGFLPSIDRRWLALTIVLIQTLNTSGAKEDFKAQTTVQTDTETSSLRKYELMSNEILRGQKLLLESFDRYISDLGSNFIRDPHSHIFEFTFRTLATPLRQGLKEATLSSNSATNDSFISSKIPSLTTIFLIAASSLLEHSLRLQWCRANNRPDDCIARPSKYYVTLDGHGQRDKHDVMISPYLQDGSTNLLIPEIGAAACALLSDLFSAPSLEAPNIRSQLCHGALDSDVVRELEVFADWMFGESHNCTGREMPSFVNTSNTFLVDAACAITSSLEMLSCNLSGTSRPTNYKSVYSYTAMWTRDLDASISDLSALERLISNESIRGCIQDMETQQPVIISSGLVCSEVQLDMLRQIQQKLFSKSVPMSRSTIQDMYSDYEMNAVLSECTAAQTLLAEASVAIRRYLTYVQRGLGMFGLQPNSTKQRRGLKTMTRLLGVAQIVLGFYTLSVYICLVMVQNAILVQSVGNDLSSMNGLTRADCVKAVERTRMTLSTFDSYLEKNLDRSLKALTQYVQGKALRKVISQSK
;
A
#
# COMPACT_ATOMS: atom_id res chain seq x y z
N MET A 1 -42.28 -43.38 -43.67
CA MET A 1 -41.25 -42.40 -44.09
C MET A 1 -41.31 -41.25 -43.10
N SER A 2 -40.94 -41.48 -41.83
CA SER A 2 -39.59 -41.78 -41.28
C SER A 2 -38.81 -40.48 -41.10
N GLY A 3 -38.31 -40.09 -39.92
CA GLY A 3 -38.23 -40.67 -38.58
C GLY A 3 -37.42 -39.67 -37.74
N ALA A 4 -37.86 -39.25 -36.55
CA ALA A 4 -37.79 -39.94 -35.27
C ALA A 4 -36.52 -39.59 -34.47
N LEU A 5 -36.72 -38.88 -33.35
CA LEU A 5 -35.92 -39.07 -32.12
C LEU A 5 -36.76 -38.64 -30.91
N ILE A 6 -37.06 -39.64 -30.08
CA ILE A 6 -37.84 -39.65 -28.84
C ILE A 6 -36.87 -39.99 -27.69
N ALA A 7 -36.88 -39.14 -26.65
CA ALA A 7 -36.95 -39.39 -25.19
C ALA A 7 -36.11 -40.45 -24.41
N PHE A 8 -36.14 -40.20 -23.09
CA PHE A 8 -35.81 -41.02 -21.89
C PHE A 8 -34.35 -40.95 -21.39
N SER A 9 -34.04 -40.89 -20.09
CA SER A 9 -34.77 -40.60 -18.83
C SER A 9 -33.80 -40.58 -17.65
N PHE A 10 -34.28 -40.02 -16.53
CA PHE A 10 -33.77 -40.17 -15.15
C PHE A 10 -33.77 -41.64 -14.64
N ILE A 11 -32.92 -41.89 -13.63
CA ILE A 11 -32.72 -43.02 -12.66
C ILE A 11 -31.20 -43.28 -12.67
N GLY A 12 -30.38 -43.00 -11.64
CA GLY A 12 -30.52 -43.23 -10.21
C GLY A 12 -29.44 -44.26 -9.81
N PHE A 13 -28.54 -43.95 -8.85
CA PHE A 13 -28.10 -44.86 -7.77
C PHE A 13 -27.01 -44.23 -6.89
N SER A 14 -27.35 -44.14 -5.61
CA SER A 14 -26.44 -44.13 -4.47
C SER A 14 -25.71 -45.47 -4.37
N HIS A 15 -24.38 -45.48 -4.38
CA HIS A 15 -23.50 -46.40 -3.63
C HIS A 15 -22.08 -46.25 -4.15
N VAL A 16 -21.18 -45.61 -3.38
CA VAL A 16 -19.92 -46.21 -2.87
C VAL A 16 -19.46 -45.31 -1.72
N ALA A 17 -19.97 -45.60 -0.53
CA ALA A 17 -19.23 -45.46 0.71
C ALA A 17 -19.00 -46.88 1.21
N GLN A 18 -17.80 -47.18 1.70
CA GLN A 18 -17.27 -48.48 2.17
C GLN A 18 -16.55 -49.38 1.14
N GLN A 19 -15.26 -49.08 0.94
CA GLN A 19 -14.10 -49.98 0.81
C GLN A 19 -12.96 -49.04 0.36
N LEU A 20 -12.00 -48.65 1.20
CA LEU A 20 -10.90 -49.49 1.66
C LEU A 20 -10.35 -48.93 2.99
N HIS A 21 -10.45 -49.72 4.05
CA HIS A 21 -9.42 -49.81 5.09
C HIS A 21 -8.44 -50.89 4.62
N GLY A 22 -7.14 -50.61 4.75
CA GLY A 22 -6.05 -51.53 4.43
C GLY A 22 -5.27 -51.09 3.19
N ASP A 23 -4.25 -50.27 3.35
CA ASP A 23 -2.89 -50.82 3.46
C ASP A 23 -1.90 -49.71 3.84
N HIS A 24 -1.26 -49.94 4.98
CA HIS A 24 0.03 -49.38 5.35
C HIS A 24 1.09 -49.90 4.36
N GLU A 25 2.17 -49.12 4.21
CA GLU A 25 3.38 -49.43 3.42
C GLU A 25 3.26 -49.16 1.91
N ILE A 26 3.66 -47.96 1.50
CA ILE A 26 4.80 -47.67 0.60
C ILE A 26 4.92 -46.13 0.55
N TYR A 27 5.56 -45.58 1.59
CA TYR A 27 6.13 -44.23 1.60
C TYR A 27 7.61 -44.39 1.94
N SER A 28 8.39 -44.79 0.94
CA SER A 28 9.85 -44.73 0.97
C SER A 28 10.32 -44.71 -0.47
N LEU A 29 11.26 -43.82 -0.78
CA LEU A 29 11.79 -43.46 -2.10
C LEU A 29 10.95 -42.45 -2.91
N MET A 30 11.03 -41.18 -2.53
CA MET A 30 11.52 -40.09 -3.39
C MET A 30 11.67 -38.82 -2.54
N CYS A 31 12.71 -38.81 -1.69
CA CYS A 31 13.24 -37.62 -1.04
C CYS A 31 14.75 -37.68 -1.14
N GLN A 32 15.29 -37.27 -2.29
CA GLN A 32 16.68 -36.83 -2.39
C GLN A 32 16.67 -35.34 -2.66
N ARG A 33 16.97 -34.58 -1.60
CA ARG A 33 17.29 -33.17 -1.61
C ARG A 33 18.56 -32.93 -2.46
N PRO A 34 18.67 -31.77 -3.10
CA PRO A 34 19.91 -31.03 -3.11
C PRO A 34 19.84 -29.94 -2.03
N ASP A 35 20.73 -30.02 -1.04
CA ASP A 35 20.98 -28.94 -0.11
C ASP A 35 21.53 -27.72 -0.86
N THR A 36 20.87 -26.57 -0.80
CA THR A 36 21.54 -25.26 -0.83
C THR A 36 20.75 -24.20 -0.04
N PRO A 37 21.43 -23.34 0.74
CA PRO A 37 20.82 -22.26 1.52
C PRO A 37 20.87 -20.92 0.78
N PHE A 38 19.78 -20.16 0.76
CA PHE A 38 19.79 -18.73 0.40
C PHE A 38 19.70 -17.88 1.67
N THR A 39 20.86 -17.59 2.25
CA THR A 39 21.08 -16.39 3.07
C THR A 39 21.95 -15.42 2.28
N ARG A 40 21.50 -14.16 2.19
CA ARG A 40 22.27 -13.03 1.63
C ARG A 40 23.57 -12.89 2.42
N ARG A 41 24.73 -13.19 1.82
CA ARG A 41 26.04 -12.87 2.39
C ARG A 41 26.26 -11.35 2.34
N VAL A 42 26.24 -10.72 3.51
CA VAL A 42 27.00 -9.50 3.79
C VAL A 42 28.43 -9.94 4.09
N THR A 43 29.41 -9.47 3.31
CA THR A 43 30.84 -9.66 3.59
C THR A 43 31.27 -8.87 4.83
N PRO A 44 31.89 -9.48 5.86
CA PRO A 44 32.63 -8.75 6.87
C PRO A 44 34.10 -8.59 6.46
N ALA A 45 34.66 -7.43 6.77
CA ALA A 45 36.09 -7.18 6.69
C ALA A 45 36.83 -7.92 7.82
N ARG A 46 37.95 -8.55 7.44
CA ARG A 46 39.11 -9.04 8.23
C ARG A 46 38.99 -8.99 9.76
N THR A 47 38.95 -10.16 10.38
CA THR A 47 39.43 -10.39 11.76
C THR A 47 40.83 -11.03 11.74
N SER A 48 41.75 -10.44 12.50
CA SER A 48 43.01 -11.04 12.91
C SER A 48 42.79 -11.93 14.13
N THR A 49 43.54 -13.02 14.15
CA THR A 49 43.70 -14.06 15.16
C THR A 49 43.91 -13.57 16.59
N MET A 50 43.25 -14.23 17.56
CA MET A 50 43.92 -15.00 18.61
C MET A 50 42.92 -15.89 19.37
N ARG A 51 43.34 -17.15 19.59
CA ARG A 51 42.80 -18.09 20.57
C ARG A 51 43.29 -17.66 21.97
N ASP A 52 42.51 -17.91 23.01
CA ASP A 52 42.91 -18.78 24.11
C ASP A 52 41.73 -19.15 25.01
N GLU A 53 41.86 -20.34 25.57
CA GLU A 53 40.93 -21.16 26.36
C GLU A 53 40.68 -20.58 27.76
N MET A 54 39.51 -20.89 28.37
CA MET A 54 39.47 -21.40 29.74
C MET A 54 38.08 -21.94 30.15
N ASP A 55 38.16 -23.03 30.91
CA ASP A 55 37.13 -23.91 31.45
C ASP A 55 35.94 -23.25 32.18
N CYS A 56 34.74 -23.81 31.96
CA CYS A 56 33.60 -23.64 32.86
C CYS A 56 33.45 -24.90 33.74
N GLY A 57 33.80 -24.78 35.01
CA GLY A 57 33.40 -25.71 36.08
C GLY A 57 31.91 -25.63 36.44
N PRO A 58 31.42 -26.47 37.36
CA PRO A 58 29.99 -26.73 37.54
C PRO A 58 29.25 -25.58 38.23
N SER A 59 28.02 -25.38 37.77
CA SER A 59 27.02 -24.43 38.25
C SER A 59 26.76 -24.50 39.76
N PRO A 60 26.62 -23.35 40.46
CA PRO A 60 25.90 -23.32 41.72
C PRO A 60 24.39 -23.24 41.43
N THR A 61 23.70 -24.19 42.01
CA THR A 61 22.26 -24.25 42.23
C THR A 61 21.68 -22.96 42.82
N GLY A 62 20.54 -22.54 42.29
CA GLY A 62 19.51 -21.86 43.07
C GLY A 62 19.42 -20.34 42.92
N VAL A 63 18.67 -19.88 41.92
CA VAL A 63 17.62 -18.84 42.09
C VAL A 63 16.55 -19.10 41.02
N GLU A 64 15.51 -19.86 41.37
CA GLU A 64 14.25 -19.81 40.63
C GLU A 64 13.67 -18.40 40.80
N ARG A 65 13.69 -17.61 39.73
CA ARG A 65 12.82 -16.44 39.62
C ARG A 65 11.40 -16.97 39.41
N THR A 66 10.66 -17.16 40.50
CA THR A 66 9.20 -17.27 40.45
C THR A 66 8.67 -15.96 39.84
N SER A 67 8.24 -16.00 38.58
CA SER A 67 7.35 -14.97 38.07
C SER A 67 6.10 -14.99 38.96
N PRO A 68 5.52 -13.83 39.32
CA PRO A 68 4.25 -13.83 40.04
C PRO A 68 3.22 -14.59 39.19
N HIS A 69 2.79 -15.75 39.67
CA HIS A 69 1.65 -16.46 39.09
C HIS A 69 0.41 -15.58 39.29
N TYR A 70 0.06 -14.81 38.27
CA TYR A 70 -1.23 -14.11 38.17
C TYR A 70 -2.33 -15.13 37.87
N SER A 71 -2.62 -16.03 38.82
CA SER A 71 -3.74 -16.96 38.74
C SER A 71 -5.02 -16.24 39.14
N GLY A 72 -5.91 -15.94 38.19
CA GLY A 72 -7.24 -15.42 38.52
C GLY A 72 -7.89 -14.45 37.52
N TYR A 73 -7.26 -14.09 36.41
CA TYR A 73 -7.92 -13.24 35.42
C TYR A 73 -8.81 -14.10 34.51
N GLU A 74 -10.14 -13.91 34.60
CA GLU A 74 -11.04 -14.31 33.52
C GLU A 74 -10.57 -13.63 32.23
N VAL A 75 -10.44 -14.41 31.16
CA VAL A 75 -10.13 -13.87 29.83
C VAL A 75 -11.25 -12.89 29.47
N VAL A 76 -10.93 -11.60 29.47
CA VAL A 76 -11.89 -10.56 29.08
C VAL A 76 -12.24 -10.79 27.61
N LYS A 77 -13.53 -10.99 27.34
CA LYS A 77 -14.04 -11.22 25.99
C LYS A 77 -13.54 -10.12 25.03
N GLY A 78 -13.00 -10.52 23.89
CA GLY A 78 -12.36 -9.67 22.88
C GLY A 78 -10.82 -9.63 22.95
N TYR A 79 -10.20 -9.96 24.08
CA TYR A 79 -8.74 -9.93 24.21
C TYR A 79 -8.10 -11.32 24.05
N GLU A 80 -8.85 -12.28 23.49
CA GLU A 80 -8.36 -13.65 23.25
C GLU A 80 -7.19 -13.68 22.26
N TYR A 81 -7.02 -12.61 21.48
CA TYR A 81 -5.95 -12.46 20.49
C TYR A 81 -4.72 -11.73 21.04
N LEU A 82 -4.63 -11.49 22.34
CA LEU A 82 -3.47 -10.85 22.98
C LEU A 82 -2.85 -11.77 24.03
N HIS A 83 -1.52 -11.67 24.15
CA HIS A 83 -0.80 -12.31 25.25
C HIS A 83 -1.29 -11.75 26.61
N PRO A 84 -1.42 -12.58 27.67
CA PRO A 84 -1.90 -12.15 28.99
C PRO A 84 -1.21 -10.90 29.54
N ASP A 85 0.09 -10.75 29.33
CA ASP A 85 0.84 -9.57 29.77
C ASP A 85 0.38 -8.29 29.06
N ILE A 86 0.12 -8.35 27.76
CA ILE A 86 -0.41 -7.21 26.97
C ILE A 86 -1.84 -6.91 27.43
N THR A 87 -2.65 -7.96 27.60
CA THR A 87 -4.02 -7.87 28.07
C THR A 87 -4.09 -7.21 29.45
N ALA A 88 -3.27 -7.65 30.41
CA ALA A 88 -3.19 -7.04 31.73
C ALA A 88 -2.84 -5.55 31.64
N LEU A 89 -1.90 -5.16 30.77
CA LEU A 89 -1.52 -3.76 30.61
C LEU A 89 -2.63 -2.89 30.02
N LEU A 90 -3.27 -3.35 28.97
CA LEU A 90 -4.32 -2.58 28.31
C LEU A 90 -5.60 -2.54 29.14
N LEU A 91 -5.90 -3.61 29.88
CA LEU A 91 -7.17 -3.81 30.58
C LEU A 91 -7.16 -3.58 32.09
N THR A 92 -6.02 -3.57 32.76
CA THR A 92 -6.02 -3.29 34.20
C THR A 92 -6.52 -1.86 34.44
N GLN A 93 -7.79 -1.79 34.80
CA GLN A 93 -8.42 -0.73 35.57
C GLN A 93 -7.99 -0.79 37.05
N ALA A 94 -6.97 -1.60 37.39
CA ALA A 94 -6.36 -1.52 38.70
C ALA A 94 -6.00 -0.05 38.88
N SER A 95 -6.72 0.63 39.76
CA SER A 95 -6.40 1.98 40.14
C SER A 95 -4.97 1.87 40.64
N TRP A 96 -4.03 2.45 39.88
CA TRP A 96 -2.63 2.58 40.31
C TRP A 96 -2.64 3.66 41.39
N SER A 97 -3.38 3.37 42.46
CA SER A 97 -3.79 4.27 43.49
C SER A 97 -2.55 4.58 44.31
N SER A 98 -2.08 5.82 44.10
CA SER A 98 -1.13 6.62 44.89
C SER A 98 0.27 6.07 45.18
N GLY A 99 0.50 4.76 45.26
CA GLY A 99 1.80 4.18 45.66
C GLY A 99 2.91 4.26 44.60
N GLY A 100 2.55 4.22 43.31
CA GLY A 100 3.50 4.31 42.17
C GLY A 100 3.38 5.59 41.34
N ALA A 101 2.28 6.34 41.50
CA ALA A 101 2.02 7.62 40.84
C ALA A 101 3.06 8.70 41.20
N GLY A 102 3.66 8.58 42.39
CA GLY A 102 4.70 9.48 42.90
C GLY A 102 5.92 9.61 41.98
N ASP A 103 6.20 8.61 41.14
CA ASP A 103 7.45 8.57 40.37
C ASP A 103 7.30 8.94 38.89
N CYS A 104 6.09 9.17 38.36
CA CYS A 104 5.93 9.61 36.97
C CYS A 104 6.49 11.03 36.80
N PRO A 105 7.53 11.27 35.98
CA PRO A 105 8.20 12.57 35.90
C PRO A 105 7.44 13.62 35.08
N PHE A 106 6.22 13.33 34.65
CA PHE A 106 5.45 14.17 33.75
C PHE A 106 4.18 14.68 34.40
N GLU A 107 3.80 15.89 34.00
CA GLU A 107 2.49 16.47 34.20
C GLU A 107 1.94 16.87 32.83
N VAL A 108 0.62 16.80 32.67
CA VAL A 108 -0.05 17.28 31.45
C VAL A 108 -0.58 18.65 31.78
N ASP A 109 -0.13 19.68 31.05
CA ASP A 109 -0.78 20.99 31.13
C ASP A 109 -2.20 20.83 30.59
N PRO A 110 -3.22 21.00 31.44
CA PRO A 110 -4.58 20.77 31.00
C PRO A 110 -4.95 21.76 29.91
N VAL A 111 -4.39 22.98 29.83
CA VAL A 111 -4.78 24.02 28.87
C VAL A 111 -4.21 23.73 27.48
N SER A 112 -2.89 23.68 27.37
CA SER A 112 -2.20 23.49 26.09
C SER A 112 -2.21 22.03 25.61
N LEU A 113 -2.58 21.08 26.48
CA LEU A 113 -2.49 19.64 26.26
C LEU A 113 -1.06 19.17 25.92
N ILE A 114 -0.07 19.84 26.50
CA ILE A 114 1.36 19.55 26.32
C ILE A 114 1.90 18.81 27.55
N LEU A 115 2.81 17.86 27.30
CA LEU A 115 3.58 17.19 28.35
C LEU A 115 4.67 18.11 28.88
N GLN A 116 4.69 18.32 30.19
CA GLN A 116 5.72 19.05 30.89
C GLN A 116 6.49 18.13 31.83
N ILE A 117 7.80 18.34 31.93
CA ILE A 117 8.62 17.64 32.91
C ILE A 117 8.39 18.27 34.28
N ASN A 118 7.95 17.47 35.26
CA ASN A 118 7.80 17.93 36.63
C ASN A 118 9.20 18.21 37.22
N PRO A 119 9.52 19.48 37.57
CA PRO A 119 10.85 19.85 38.06
C PRO A 119 11.19 19.20 39.40
N LYS A 120 10.20 18.73 40.17
CA LYS A 120 10.39 18.02 41.44
C LYS A 120 10.82 16.57 41.26
N LYS A 121 10.80 16.04 40.02
CA LYS A 121 11.05 14.62 39.71
C LYS A 121 12.23 14.41 38.77
N ARG A 122 13.26 15.28 38.81
CA ARG A 122 14.46 15.17 37.98
C ARG A 122 15.17 13.81 38.09
N ASP A 123 15.26 13.26 39.30
CA ASP A 123 15.86 11.94 39.52
C ASP A 123 15.14 10.82 38.75
N ALA A 124 13.82 10.92 38.61
CA ALA A 124 13.03 9.96 37.84
C ALA A 124 13.30 10.11 36.33
N VAL A 125 13.51 11.34 35.85
CA VAL A 125 13.95 11.61 34.47
C VAL A 125 15.31 11.00 34.18
N GLU A 126 16.28 11.16 35.09
CA GLU A 126 17.61 10.58 34.95
C GLU A 126 17.57 9.05 34.94
N LYS A 127 16.79 8.43 35.85
CA LYS A 127 16.56 6.99 35.86
C LYS A 127 15.94 6.50 34.55
N MET A 128 14.92 7.20 34.04
CA MET A 128 14.28 6.85 32.78
C MET A 128 15.24 6.98 31.58
N ASN A 129 16.05 8.04 31.54
CA ASN A 129 17.07 8.21 30.51
C ASN A 129 18.14 7.11 30.56
N ALA A 130 18.54 6.68 31.76
CA ALA A 130 19.46 5.56 31.95
C ALA A 130 18.84 4.24 31.45
N LEU A 131 17.56 4.02 31.69
CA LEU A 131 16.82 2.84 31.21
C LEU A 131 16.53 2.91 29.71
N LYS A 132 16.49 4.10 29.11
CA LYS A 132 16.03 4.38 27.73
C LYS A 132 14.57 4.05 27.46
N PHE A 133 13.79 3.65 28.47
CA PHE A 133 12.36 3.35 28.35
C PHE A 133 11.59 3.79 29.59
N MET A 134 10.32 4.15 29.39
CA MET A 134 9.39 4.40 30.50
C MET A 134 8.82 3.06 31.03
N PRO A 135 8.87 2.82 32.35
CA PRO A 135 8.17 1.69 32.96
C PRO A 135 6.66 1.73 32.68
N LEU A 136 6.08 0.57 32.39
CA LEU A 136 4.69 0.45 31.96
C LEU A 136 3.66 1.02 32.94
N HIS A 137 3.90 0.89 34.25
CA HIS A 137 3.01 1.46 35.26
C HIS A 137 3.01 2.99 35.24
N GLN A 138 4.16 3.62 34.97
CA GLN A 138 4.25 5.07 34.80
C GLN A 138 3.57 5.51 33.51
N LEU A 139 3.69 4.71 32.44
CA LEU A 139 3.00 4.96 31.17
C LEU A 139 1.48 4.89 31.33
N ALA A 140 0.97 3.88 32.05
CA ALA A 140 -0.45 3.74 32.33
C ALA A 140 -0.98 4.90 33.19
N TYR A 141 -0.23 5.31 34.21
CA TYR A 141 -0.56 6.49 35.02
C TYR A 141 -0.55 7.78 34.17
N LEU A 142 0.45 7.96 33.30
CA LEU A 142 0.50 9.10 32.39
C LEU A 142 -0.71 9.13 31.46
N ALA A 143 -1.12 7.98 30.92
CA ALA A 143 -2.31 7.88 30.07
C ALA A 143 -3.59 8.31 30.83
N GLU A 144 -3.71 7.97 32.11
CA GLU A 144 -4.82 8.39 32.97
C GLU A 144 -4.81 9.90 33.26
N GLU A 145 -3.64 10.51 33.46
CA GLU A 145 -3.49 11.97 33.55
C GLU A 145 -3.88 12.66 32.23
N CYS A 146 -3.45 12.11 31.09
CA CYS A 146 -3.85 12.60 29.77
C CYS A 146 -5.36 12.51 29.58
N GLU A 147 -5.99 11.40 29.97
CA GLU A 147 -7.45 11.24 29.92
C GLU A 147 -8.18 12.31 30.75
N ARG A 148 -7.68 12.58 31.97
CA ARG A 148 -8.21 13.65 32.83
C ARG A 148 -8.09 15.02 32.18
N ALA A 149 -6.95 15.30 31.54
CA ALA A 149 -6.72 16.56 30.85
C ALA A 149 -7.63 16.72 29.61
N VAL A 150 -7.76 15.68 28.79
CA VAL A 150 -8.47 15.72 27.51
C VAL A 150 -10.00 15.64 27.69
N PHE A 151 -10.49 14.78 28.58
CA PHE A 151 -11.93 14.45 28.65
C PHE A 151 -12.64 14.90 29.95
N ILE A 152 -11.92 15.09 31.07
CA ILE A 152 -12.55 15.40 32.37
C ILE A 152 -12.52 16.90 32.68
N THR A 153 -11.43 17.59 32.33
CA THR A 153 -11.34 19.04 32.49
C THR A 153 -12.21 19.67 31.40
N SER A 154 -13.32 20.33 31.77
CA SER A 154 -14.43 20.64 30.86
C SER A 154 -14.02 21.33 29.57
N LEU A 155 -13.80 20.54 28.51
CA LEU A 155 -13.57 21.01 27.16
C LEU A 155 -14.66 22.00 26.74
N GLN A 156 -15.90 21.81 27.22
CA GLN A 156 -17.02 22.75 27.06
C GLN A 156 -16.74 24.15 27.61
N SER A 157 -16.23 24.31 28.85
CA SER A 157 -15.99 25.66 29.40
C SER A 157 -14.93 26.41 28.61
N ARG A 158 -14.06 25.68 27.91
CA ARG A 158 -13.02 26.25 27.04
C ARG A 158 -13.54 26.55 25.66
N ILE A 159 -14.31 25.64 25.08
CA ILE A 159 -14.96 25.86 23.77
C ILE A 159 -15.92 27.06 23.82
N SER A 160 -16.57 27.28 24.97
CA SER A 160 -17.47 28.43 25.16
C SER A 160 -16.76 29.76 25.45
N ASN A 161 -15.50 29.75 25.89
CA ASN A 161 -14.71 30.95 26.15
C ASN A 161 -13.82 31.23 24.92
N GLU A 162 -14.36 31.99 23.95
CA GLU A 162 -13.79 32.27 22.61
C GLU A 162 -12.33 32.79 22.56
N GLY A 163 -11.70 33.10 23.72
CA GLY A 163 -10.32 33.56 23.81
C GLY A 163 -9.25 32.46 23.97
N ASP A 164 -9.57 31.30 24.54
CA ASP A 164 -8.56 30.33 25.02
C ASP A 164 -8.34 29.12 24.08
N ILE A 165 -9.20 28.93 23.07
CA ILE A 165 -9.13 27.75 22.16
C ILE A 165 -8.02 27.88 21.11
N GLN A 166 -7.36 29.04 21.00
CA GLN A 166 -6.32 29.25 19.99
C GLN A 166 -5.16 28.24 20.05
N GLU A 167 -5.01 27.50 21.15
CA GLU A 167 -3.91 26.54 21.33
C GLU A 167 -4.18 25.12 20.81
N VAL A 168 -5.44 24.67 20.68
CA VAL A 168 -5.73 23.28 20.27
C VAL A 168 -6.00 23.20 18.77
N SER A 169 -5.18 22.44 18.04
CA SER A 169 -5.32 22.31 16.59
C SER A 169 -6.64 21.61 16.18
N GLY A 170 -7.21 22.01 15.04
CA GLY A 170 -8.50 21.48 14.54
C GLY A 170 -8.50 19.96 14.37
N LYS A 171 -7.37 19.36 13.96
CA LYS A 171 -7.23 17.88 13.91
C LYS A 171 -7.37 17.19 15.27
N ILE A 172 -6.93 17.81 16.37
CA ILE A 172 -7.09 17.25 17.72
C ILE A 172 -8.56 17.31 18.13
N LEU A 173 -9.23 18.45 17.86
CA LEU A 173 -10.67 18.56 18.06
C LEU A 173 -11.43 17.50 17.25
N GLY A 174 -11.04 17.29 15.98
CA GLY A 174 -11.62 16.26 15.12
C GLY A 174 -11.47 14.85 15.68
N LEU A 175 -10.31 14.50 16.26
CA LEU A 175 -10.09 13.21 16.94
C LEU A 175 -10.99 13.04 18.17
N ILE A 176 -11.14 14.10 18.96
CA ILE A 176 -12.03 14.10 20.13
C ILE A 176 -13.48 13.89 19.68
N CYS A 177 -13.96 14.65 18.70
CA CYS A 177 -15.30 14.49 18.13
C CYS A 177 -15.50 13.06 17.59
N LEU A 178 -14.52 12.52 16.86
CA LEU A 178 -14.59 11.19 16.27
C LEU A 178 -14.77 10.11 17.34
N SER A 179 -14.12 10.27 18.49
CA SER A 179 -14.21 9.32 19.62
C SER A 179 -15.56 9.29 20.34
N HIS A 180 -16.41 10.30 20.10
CA HIS A 180 -17.75 10.42 20.70
C HIS A 180 -18.90 10.08 19.74
N LEU A 181 -18.61 9.82 18.46
CA LEU A 181 -19.64 9.42 17.50
C LEU A 181 -20.33 8.13 17.97
N PRO A 182 -21.66 8.00 17.87
CA PRO A 182 -22.33 6.76 18.22
C PRO A 182 -22.11 5.68 17.15
N SER A 183 -22.20 4.42 17.59
CA SER A 183 -21.98 3.24 16.73
C SER A 183 -23.16 2.86 15.85
N SER A 184 -24.38 3.34 16.14
CA SER A 184 -25.61 2.85 15.50
C SER A 184 -26.04 3.66 14.27
N HIS A 185 -25.79 4.96 14.24
CA HIS A 185 -26.19 5.85 13.15
C HIS A 185 -25.41 7.16 13.20
N TRP A 186 -25.45 7.91 12.10
CA TRP A 186 -24.96 9.28 12.08
C TRP A 186 -25.99 10.20 12.76
N PRO A 187 -25.65 10.91 13.85
CA PRO A 187 -26.60 11.78 14.53
C PRO A 187 -26.79 13.10 13.77
N SER A 188 -27.85 13.83 14.10
CA SER A 188 -27.90 15.26 13.78
C SER A 188 -26.74 16.01 14.45
N GLN A 189 -26.42 17.21 13.96
CA GLN A 189 -25.38 18.03 14.59
C GLN A 189 -25.70 18.31 16.07
N ASP A 190 -26.96 18.62 16.38
CA ASP A 190 -27.45 18.83 17.75
C ASP A 190 -27.30 17.58 18.63
N GLU A 191 -27.69 16.41 18.11
CA GLU A 191 -27.57 15.14 18.83
C GLU A 191 -26.10 14.80 19.12
N CYS A 192 -25.20 15.04 18.16
CA CYS A 192 -23.77 14.85 18.38
C CYS A 192 -23.26 15.72 19.53
N PHE A 193 -23.67 17.00 19.55
CA PHE A 193 -23.29 17.94 20.59
C PHE A 193 -23.84 17.51 21.96
N GLU A 194 -25.10 17.09 22.05
CA GLU A 194 -25.69 16.55 23.27
C GLU A 194 -24.99 15.28 23.77
N ILE A 195 -24.62 14.36 22.87
CA ILE A 195 -23.89 13.13 23.20
C ILE A 195 -22.54 13.46 23.80
N ILE A 196 -21.77 14.34 23.15
CA ILE A 196 -20.46 14.79 23.65
C ILE A 196 -20.63 15.37 25.07
N ASN A 197 -21.59 16.27 25.25
CA ASN A 197 -21.81 16.94 26.52
C ASN A 197 -22.26 15.98 27.63
N THR A 198 -23.14 15.03 27.31
CA THR A 198 -23.68 14.05 28.26
C THR A 198 -22.63 13.00 28.62
N GLN A 199 -21.83 12.55 27.66
CA GLN A 199 -20.77 11.55 27.90
C GLN A 199 -19.58 12.15 28.67
N ILE A 200 -19.25 13.43 28.45
CA ILE A 200 -18.27 14.14 29.27
C ILE A 200 -18.71 14.15 30.75
N GLN A 201 -20.00 14.30 31.02
CA GLN A 201 -20.53 14.38 32.39
C GLN A 201 -20.69 13.03 33.08
N LYS A 202 -20.89 11.94 32.33
CA LYS A 202 -21.11 10.59 32.90
C LYS A 202 -19.83 9.76 32.76
N SER A 203 -19.01 9.75 33.82
CA SER A 203 -17.76 8.95 33.92
C SER A 203 -17.94 7.42 33.88
N GLU A 204 -19.12 6.90 33.55
CA GLU A 204 -19.49 5.49 33.72
C GLU A 204 -19.89 4.78 32.41
N LEU A 205 -19.24 5.04 31.27
CA LEU A 205 -19.47 4.21 30.08
C LEU A 205 -18.51 3.01 30.02
N LYS A 206 -19.04 1.81 30.29
CA LYS A 206 -18.35 0.50 30.28
C LYS A 206 -18.32 -0.23 28.93
N TRP A 207 -18.67 0.42 27.82
CA TRP A 207 -18.81 -0.27 26.53
C TRP A 207 -17.52 -0.26 25.69
N PRO A 208 -17.23 -1.30 24.90
CA PRO A 208 -16.20 -1.25 23.88
C PRO A 208 -16.56 -0.17 22.84
N ASN A 209 -15.86 0.95 22.88
CA ASN A 209 -16.16 2.11 22.06
C ASN A 209 -15.40 2.01 20.72
N ALA A 210 -16.02 1.39 19.70
CA ALA A 210 -15.48 1.36 18.33
C ALA A 210 -14.99 2.73 17.85
N PRO A 211 -15.74 3.83 18.06
CA PRO A 211 -15.27 5.19 17.79
C PRO A 211 -13.93 5.55 18.45
N VAL A 212 -13.74 5.23 19.73
CA VAL A 212 -12.44 5.45 20.43
C VAL A 212 -11.33 4.63 19.78
N LEU A 213 -11.60 3.38 19.44
CA LEU A 213 -10.60 2.55 18.76
C LEU A 213 -10.23 3.14 17.39
N VAL A 214 -11.20 3.52 16.57
CA VAL A 214 -10.96 4.15 15.26
C VAL A 214 -10.20 5.46 15.42
N ALA A 215 -10.62 6.33 16.33
CA ALA A 215 -9.89 7.56 16.65
C ALA A 215 -8.44 7.28 17.09
N THR A 216 -8.20 6.19 17.84
CA THR A 216 -6.85 5.77 18.22
C THR A 216 -6.05 5.25 17.03
N MET A 217 -6.67 4.55 16.07
CA MET A 217 -5.98 4.16 14.83
C MET A 217 -5.48 5.39 14.08
N VAL A 218 -6.36 6.39 13.93
CA VAL A 218 -6.07 7.63 13.23
C VAL A 218 -5.01 8.45 13.98
N SER A 219 -5.12 8.57 15.30
CA SER A 219 -4.15 9.30 16.11
C SER A 219 -2.76 8.68 16.06
N LEU A 220 -2.64 7.35 16.04
CA LEU A 220 -1.34 6.68 15.95
C LEU A 220 -0.64 6.93 14.61
N ASN A 221 -1.40 6.99 13.51
CA ASN A 221 -0.85 7.40 12.21
C ASN A 221 -0.36 8.85 12.26
N LEU A 222 -1.16 9.76 12.81
CA LEU A 222 -0.79 11.17 12.96
C LEU A 222 0.40 11.37 13.92
N LEU A 223 0.52 10.55 14.95
CA LEU A 223 1.66 10.57 15.88
C LEU A 223 2.96 10.22 15.15
N GLU A 224 2.95 9.18 14.31
CA GLU A 224 4.10 8.85 13.46
C GLU A 224 4.48 10.03 12.55
N SER A 225 3.48 10.74 12.03
CA SER A 225 3.67 11.91 11.17
C SER A 225 4.21 13.13 11.92
N SER A 226 3.78 13.34 13.17
CA SER A 226 4.37 14.35 14.05
C SER A 226 5.84 14.04 14.36
N ILE A 227 6.20 12.77 14.59
CA ILE A 227 7.61 12.36 14.75
C ILE A 227 8.41 12.67 13.47
N ARG A 228 7.86 12.33 12.29
CA ARG A 228 8.47 12.68 10.99
C ARG A 228 8.68 14.18 10.83
N SER A 229 7.71 15.00 11.22
CA SER A 229 7.82 16.46 11.11
C SER A 229 8.97 16.99 11.95
N VAL A 230 9.03 16.63 13.24
CA VAL A 230 10.10 17.06 14.16
C VAL A 230 11.49 16.73 13.61
N LEU A 231 11.65 15.53 13.04
CA LEU A 231 12.92 15.12 12.43
C LEU A 231 13.25 15.93 11.17
N ARG A 232 12.27 16.16 10.29
CA ARG A 232 12.48 16.97 9.07
C ARG A 232 12.86 18.42 9.41
N ASP A 233 12.18 19.02 10.37
CA ASP A 233 12.39 20.41 10.78
C ASP A 233 13.76 20.59 11.45
N THR A 234 14.21 19.57 12.19
CA THR A 234 15.56 19.57 12.78
C THR A 234 16.64 19.30 11.73
N GLU A 235 16.38 18.39 10.78
CA GLU A 235 17.30 18.08 9.69
C GLU A 235 17.48 19.24 8.72
N THR A 236 16.43 19.98 8.34
CA THR A 236 16.56 21.16 7.46
C THR A 236 17.42 22.23 8.12
N THR A 237 17.21 22.46 9.41
CA THR A 237 18.03 23.37 10.23
C THR A 237 19.51 22.96 10.24
N TYR A 238 19.80 21.65 10.33
CA TYR A 238 21.17 21.13 10.33
C TYR A 238 21.80 21.02 8.92
N ARG A 239 21.01 20.66 7.90
CA ARG A 239 21.43 20.44 6.50
C ARG A 239 21.87 21.71 5.80
N ASN A 240 21.30 22.87 6.15
CA ASN A 240 21.80 24.15 5.68
C ASN A 240 23.30 24.38 6.02
N ASN A 241 23.87 23.59 6.94
CA ASN A 241 25.26 23.68 7.34
C ASN A 241 26.18 22.57 6.78
N ASN A 242 25.67 21.52 6.09
CA ASN A 242 26.51 20.43 5.55
C ASN A 242 25.90 19.80 4.28
N MET A 243 26.58 19.99 3.13
CA MET A 243 26.01 19.73 1.78
C MET A 243 26.13 18.30 1.24
N ASP A 244 26.69 17.35 1.99
CA ASP A 244 26.92 16.00 1.48
C ASP A 244 25.97 14.98 2.12
N ARG A 245 24.86 14.62 1.42
CA ARG A 245 24.47 13.21 1.26
C ARG A 245 23.25 12.92 0.38
N LYS A 246 23.37 11.74 -0.24
CA LYS A 246 22.38 10.97 -0.99
C LYS A 246 21.09 10.82 -0.19
N SER A 247 19.97 11.30 -0.75
CA SER A 247 18.63 11.01 -0.25
C SER A 247 18.42 9.50 -0.19
N ALA A 248 18.34 8.94 1.02
CA ALA A 248 17.82 7.59 1.17
C ALA A 248 16.37 7.61 0.66
N THR A 249 16.14 7.00 -0.50
CA THR A 249 14.83 6.88 -1.11
C THR A 249 14.01 5.86 -0.32
N GLY A 250 13.33 6.30 0.75
CA GLY A 250 12.45 5.46 1.56
C GLY A 250 12.00 6.16 2.84
N ALA A 251 10.79 5.87 3.31
CA ALA A 251 10.34 6.30 4.62
C ALA A 251 11.17 5.58 5.71
N PRO A 252 11.79 6.30 6.66
CA PRO A 252 12.57 5.67 7.72
C PRO A 252 11.69 4.80 8.62
N LEU A 253 12.26 3.73 9.19
CA LEU A 253 11.54 2.88 10.14
C LEU A 253 11.19 3.68 11.40
N LEU A 254 10.02 3.41 11.99
CA LEU A 254 9.58 4.09 13.23
C LEU A 254 10.59 3.98 14.37
N ARG A 255 11.26 2.83 14.50
CA ARG A 255 12.35 2.64 15.47
C ARG A 255 13.50 3.63 15.24
N ASP A 256 13.91 3.78 13.99
CA ASP A 256 15.04 4.63 13.62
C ASP A 256 14.67 6.11 13.79
N MET A 257 13.41 6.47 13.52
CA MET A 257 12.88 7.80 13.79
C MET A 257 12.91 8.14 15.28
N ILE A 258 12.42 7.24 16.14
CA ILE A 258 12.42 7.45 17.59
C ILE A 258 13.85 7.53 18.14
N GLU A 259 14.78 6.71 17.62
CA GLU A 259 16.19 6.79 18.03
C GLU A 259 16.83 8.10 17.60
N SER A 260 16.65 8.49 16.33
CA SER A 260 17.14 9.76 15.79
C SER A 260 16.61 10.95 16.60
N MET A 261 15.34 10.90 17.01
CA MET A 261 14.73 11.93 17.86
C MET A 261 15.43 12.02 19.22
N SER A 262 15.83 10.90 19.80
CA SER A 262 16.56 10.87 21.08
C SER A 262 18.01 11.38 20.98
N GLU A 263 18.57 11.41 19.78
CA GLU A 263 19.94 11.87 19.50
C GLU A 263 20.02 13.36 19.13
N LEU A 264 18.87 14.04 18.99
CA LEU A 264 18.83 15.46 18.62
C LEU A 264 19.56 16.33 19.66
N LYS A 265 20.59 17.06 19.20
CA LYS A 265 21.41 17.97 20.01
C LYS A 265 20.83 19.39 20.07
N LEU A 266 19.54 19.52 20.32
CA LEU A 266 18.89 20.81 20.50
C LEU A 266 19.04 21.32 21.95
N GLU A 267 18.86 22.62 22.18
CA GLU A 267 18.78 23.17 23.54
C GLU A 267 17.68 22.46 24.37
N CYS A 268 16.62 21.99 23.70
CA CYS A 268 15.56 21.14 24.25
C CYS A 268 15.88 19.62 24.24
N SER A 269 17.14 19.21 24.10
CA SER A 269 17.51 17.78 23.94
C SER A 269 17.08 16.88 25.09
N VAL A 270 16.91 17.43 26.30
CA VAL A 270 16.40 16.67 27.46
C VAL A 270 14.96 16.25 27.21
N GLU A 271 14.12 17.11 26.62
CA GLU A 271 12.71 16.83 26.37
C GLU A 271 12.53 15.74 25.30
N PHE A 272 13.29 15.78 24.21
CA PHE A 272 13.17 14.77 23.14
C PHE A 272 13.68 13.38 23.55
N LYS A 273 14.74 13.29 24.36
CA LYS A 273 15.21 12.00 24.92
C LYS A 273 14.15 11.33 25.78
N VAL A 274 13.48 12.16 26.56
CA VAL A 274 12.44 11.80 27.51
C VAL A 274 11.17 11.39 26.77
N LEU A 275 10.74 12.14 25.75
CA LEU A 275 9.66 11.76 24.84
C LEU A 275 9.95 10.46 24.09
N ALA A 276 11.18 10.28 23.60
CA ALA A 276 11.58 9.04 22.95
C ALA A 276 11.39 7.82 23.88
N SER A 277 11.63 7.96 25.18
CA SER A 277 11.42 6.88 26.15
C SER A 277 9.94 6.51 26.31
N ILE A 278 9.02 7.49 26.23
CA ILE A 278 7.57 7.24 26.16
C ILE A 278 7.23 6.53 24.85
N LEU A 279 7.68 7.05 23.71
CA LEU A 279 7.38 6.51 22.38
C LEU A 279 7.92 5.09 22.22
N ARG A 280 9.09 4.76 22.76
CA ARG A 280 9.62 3.39 22.76
C ARG A 280 8.72 2.44 23.54
N ALA A 281 8.24 2.85 24.71
CA ALA A 281 7.35 2.03 25.53
C ALA A 281 5.96 1.84 24.87
N LEU A 282 5.45 2.88 24.21
CA LEU A 282 4.14 2.87 23.56
C LEU A 282 4.14 2.15 22.19
N LEU A 283 5.11 2.46 21.32
CA LEU A 283 5.05 2.13 19.89
C LEU A 283 5.96 1.00 19.45
N LEU A 284 6.99 0.63 20.23
CA LEU A 284 7.96 -0.40 19.81
C LEU A 284 7.76 -1.73 20.55
N PRO A 285 8.03 -2.87 19.89
CA PRO A 285 8.17 -4.15 20.56
C PRO A 285 9.53 -4.21 21.26
N ASN A 286 9.58 -3.87 22.56
CA ASN A 286 10.81 -3.98 23.35
C ASN A 286 10.82 -5.28 24.16
N GLN A 287 12.00 -5.89 24.32
CA GLN A 287 12.25 -7.01 25.25
C GLN A 287 11.87 -6.64 26.69
N MET A 288 11.93 -5.35 27.04
CA MET A 288 11.49 -4.78 28.32
C MET A 288 10.00 -4.39 28.31
N PHE A 289 9.14 -5.16 27.65
CA PHE A 289 7.68 -5.00 27.66
C PHE A 289 7.13 -3.71 27.00
N GLY A 290 7.60 -3.36 25.79
CA GLY A 290 6.90 -2.32 25.01
C GLY A 290 5.51 -2.81 24.54
N ILE A 291 4.51 -1.92 24.53
CA ILE A 291 3.12 -2.27 24.18
C ILE A 291 2.98 -2.58 22.69
N ASN A 292 3.75 -1.88 21.84
CA ASN A 292 3.64 -1.96 20.38
C ASN A 292 2.23 -1.60 19.88
N LEU A 293 1.63 -0.57 20.50
CA LEU A 293 0.22 -0.23 20.35
C LEU A 293 -0.20 -0.01 18.90
N ARG A 294 0.64 0.70 18.14
CA ARG A 294 0.45 0.93 16.70
C ARG A 294 0.21 -0.37 15.95
N ASN A 295 1.06 -1.38 16.13
CA ASN A 295 0.89 -2.63 15.40
C ASN A 295 -0.28 -3.46 15.93
N LEU A 296 -0.55 -3.45 17.24
CA LEU A 296 -1.73 -4.15 17.78
C LEU A 296 -3.03 -3.63 17.15
N ILE A 297 -3.14 -2.30 17.03
CA ILE A 297 -4.34 -1.65 16.49
C ILE A 297 -4.40 -1.73 14.97
N SER A 298 -3.35 -1.31 14.24
CA SER A 298 -3.35 -1.27 12.77
C SER A 298 -3.43 -2.65 12.10
N HIS A 299 -3.20 -3.72 12.86
CA HIS A 299 -3.36 -5.10 12.41
C HIS A 299 -4.61 -5.77 13.02
N GLY A 300 -5.46 -5.01 13.70
CA GLY A 300 -6.76 -5.43 14.22
C GLY A 300 -6.72 -6.51 15.30
N PHE A 301 -5.67 -6.55 16.13
CA PHE A 301 -5.64 -7.47 17.29
C PHE A 301 -6.52 -6.99 18.44
N LEU A 302 -6.88 -5.71 18.46
CA LEU A 302 -7.66 -5.08 19.51
C LEU A 302 -9.09 -4.80 19.02
N PRO A 303 -10.11 -5.44 19.60
CA PRO A 303 -11.50 -5.10 19.32
C PRO A 303 -11.98 -3.87 20.09
N SER A 304 -11.26 -3.46 21.12
CA SER A 304 -11.56 -2.25 21.88
C SER A 304 -10.28 -1.70 22.47
N ILE A 305 -10.35 -0.46 22.94
CA ILE A 305 -9.26 0.14 23.69
C ILE A 305 -9.83 1.16 24.68
N ASP A 306 -9.16 1.27 25.82
CA ASP A 306 -9.46 2.30 26.80
C ASP A 306 -9.11 3.69 26.25
N ARG A 307 -10.00 4.67 26.48
CA ARG A 307 -9.85 6.05 26.00
C ARG A 307 -8.60 6.75 26.51
N ARG A 308 -8.00 6.30 27.62
CA ARG A 308 -6.74 6.84 28.13
C ARG A 308 -5.59 6.75 27.11
N TRP A 309 -5.58 5.69 26.32
CA TRP A 309 -4.53 5.50 25.30
C TRP A 309 -4.72 6.47 24.12
N LEU A 310 -5.96 6.76 23.74
CA LEU A 310 -6.27 7.82 22.79
C LEU A 310 -5.81 9.17 23.34
N ALA A 311 -6.16 9.51 24.58
CA ALA A 311 -5.77 10.76 25.21
C ALA A 311 -4.24 10.94 25.24
N LEU A 312 -3.50 9.89 25.60
CA LEU A 312 -2.03 9.89 25.56
C LEU A 312 -1.51 10.20 24.15
N THR A 313 -2.06 9.54 23.11
CA THR A 313 -1.62 9.81 21.73
C THR A 313 -1.93 11.25 21.28
N ILE A 314 -3.09 11.80 21.66
CA ILE A 314 -3.47 13.19 21.39
C ILE A 314 -2.47 14.16 22.01
N VAL A 315 -2.18 13.98 23.30
CA VAL A 315 -1.24 14.82 24.05
C VAL A 315 0.18 14.72 23.47
N LEU A 316 0.62 13.53 23.04
CA LEU A 316 1.91 13.35 22.37
C LEU A 316 1.97 14.06 21.00
N ILE A 317 0.91 13.96 20.19
CA ILE A 317 0.81 14.68 18.91
C ILE A 317 0.92 16.19 19.14
N GLN A 318 0.14 16.71 20.10
CA GLN A 318 0.14 18.13 20.42
C GLN A 318 1.51 18.59 20.93
N THR A 319 2.10 17.85 21.87
CA THR A 319 3.46 18.11 22.39
C THR A 319 4.49 18.18 21.26
N LEU A 320 4.53 17.17 20.38
CA LEU A 320 5.51 17.14 19.28
C LEU A 320 5.31 18.27 18.27
N ASN A 321 4.06 18.61 17.94
CA ASN A 321 3.77 19.69 17.00
C ASN A 321 4.15 21.06 17.57
N THR A 322 3.90 21.30 18.86
CA THR A 322 4.28 22.56 19.52
C THR A 322 5.79 22.68 19.70
N SER A 323 6.47 21.59 20.07
CA SER A 323 7.94 21.58 20.20
C SER A 323 8.67 21.79 18.86
N GLY A 324 8.03 21.45 17.73
CA GLY A 324 8.59 21.66 16.37
C GLY A 324 8.30 23.04 15.78
N ALA A 325 7.24 23.73 16.22
CA ALA A 325 6.80 25.00 15.68
C ALA A 325 7.59 26.19 16.27
N LYS A 326 8.84 26.39 15.85
CA LYS A 326 9.46 27.72 15.90
C LYS A 326 9.16 28.44 14.58
N GLU A 327 8.44 29.55 14.72
CA GLU A 327 7.92 30.48 13.71
C GLU A 327 8.79 30.59 12.44
N ASP A 328 8.33 30.03 11.31
CA ASP A 328 8.57 30.52 9.92
C ASP A 328 7.93 29.66 8.81
N PHE A 329 7.00 28.74 9.13
CA PHE A 329 6.43 27.78 8.19
C PHE A 329 5.27 28.31 7.31
N LYS A 330 5.45 29.46 6.65
CA LYS A 330 4.52 29.93 5.59
C LYS A 330 4.91 29.49 4.18
N ALA A 331 5.94 28.67 4.01
CA ALA A 331 6.36 28.23 2.69
C ALA A 331 6.79 26.75 2.66
N GLN A 332 6.35 26.03 1.63
CA GLN A 332 6.91 24.76 1.12
C GLN A 332 6.33 23.41 1.59
N THR A 333 5.00 23.28 1.63
CA THR A 333 4.34 21.98 1.32
C THR A 333 3.57 22.05 0.01
N THR A 334 4.16 22.66 -1.03
CA THR A 334 3.98 22.16 -2.40
C THR A 334 4.78 20.86 -2.51
N VAL A 335 4.36 19.82 -1.78
CA VAL A 335 4.60 18.45 -2.26
C VAL A 335 3.96 18.46 -3.64
N GLN A 336 4.77 18.32 -4.68
CA GLN A 336 4.29 18.19 -6.05
C GLN A 336 3.35 16.98 -6.09
N THR A 337 2.06 17.20 -5.82
CA THR A 337 0.97 16.27 -6.11
C THR A 337 0.66 16.31 -7.62
N ASP A 338 1.66 16.58 -8.46
CA ASP A 338 1.59 16.52 -9.92
C ASP A 338 1.50 15.08 -10.43
N THR A 339 1.52 14.09 -9.54
CA THR A 339 0.80 12.86 -9.83
C THR A 339 -0.68 13.22 -9.87
N GLU A 340 -1.18 13.54 -11.07
CA GLU A 340 -2.59 13.31 -11.42
C GLU A 340 -2.97 12.01 -10.72
N THR A 341 -3.73 12.11 -9.62
CA THR A 341 -4.18 10.92 -8.87
C THR A 341 -5.20 10.26 -9.78
N SER A 342 -4.67 9.51 -10.74
CA SER A 342 -5.44 8.90 -11.80
C SER A 342 -6.45 7.99 -11.13
N SER A 343 -7.73 8.21 -11.41
CA SER A 343 -8.80 7.36 -10.90
C SER A 343 -8.44 5.90 -11.14
N LEU A 344 -8.70 5.05 -10.14
CA LEU A 344 -8.46 3.61 -10.24
C LEU A 344 -9.35 2.97 -11.32
N ARG A 345 -10.38 3.69 -11.79
CA ARG A 345 -11.26 3.29 -12.91
C ARG A 345 -10.58 3.32 -14.27
N LYS A 346 -9.33 3.80 -14.39
CA LYS A 346 -8.58 3.77 -15.66
C LYS A 346 -8.39 2.35 -16.22
N TYR A 347 -8.50 1.33 -15.37
CA TYR A 347 -8.48 -0.07 -15.77
C TYR A 347 -9.87 -0.69 -15.65
N GLU A 348 -10.34 -1.31 -16.73
CA GLU A 348 -11.69 -1.88 -16.82
C GLU A 348 -12.01 -2.87 -15.70
N LEU A 349 -11.11 -3.82 -15.42
CA LEU A 349 -11.31 -4.82 -14.36
C LEU A 349 -11.47 -4.17 -12.98
N MET A 350 -10.64 -3.19 -12.65
CA MET A 350 -10.74 -2.44 -11.38
C MET A 350 -11.99 -1.56 -11.37
N SER A 351 -12.32 -0.91 -12.48
CA SER A 351 -13.53 -0.09 -12.63
C SER A 351 -14.80 -0.91 -12.34
N ASN A 352 -14.88 -2.15 -12.83
CA ASN A 352 -16.03 -3.03 -12.58
C ASN A 352 -16.20 -3.34 -11.09
N GLU A 353 -15.09 -3.57 -10.38
CA GLU A 353 -15.10 -3.82 -8.93
C GLU A 353 -15.42 -2.56 -8.13
N ILE A 354 -14.94 -1.40 -8.56
CA ILE A 354 -15.29 -0.10 -7.97
C ILE A 354 -16.80 0.16 -8.13
N LEU A 355 -17.35 -0.03 -9.33
CA LEU A 355 -18.78 0.14 -9.60
C LEU A 355 -19.62 -0.84 -8.77
N ARG A 356 -19.13 -2.06 -8.56
CA ARG A 356 -19.78 -3.03 -7.67
C ARG A 356 -19.80 -2.55 -6.23
N GLY A 357 -18.66 -2.10 -5.70
CA GLY A 357 -18.57 -1.51 -4.36
C GLY A 357 -19.49 -0.31 -4.18
N GLN A 358 -19.52 0.59 -5.16
CA GLN A 358 -20.44 1.74 -5.20
C GLN A 358 -21.90 1.28 -5.14
N LYS A 359 -22.27 0.26 -5.92
CA LYS A 359 -23.63 -0.30 -5.91
C LYS A 359 -24.00 -0.89 -4.54
N LEU A 360 -23.07 -1.61 -3.90
CA LEU A 360 -23.30 -2.19 -2.56
C LEU A 360 -23.56 -1.10 -1.52
N LEU A 361 -22.76 -0.03 -1.53
CA LEU A 361 -22.92 1.12 -0.64
C LEU A 361 -24.25 1.86 -0.87
N LEU A 362 -24.72 1.93 -2.12
CA LEU A 362 -25.93 2.66 -2.46
C LEU A 362 -27.24 1.88 -2.23
N GLU A 363 -27.29 0.62 -2.71
CA GLU A 363 -28.54 -0.13 -2.91
C GLU A 363 -28.76 -1.29 -1.93
N SER A 364 -27.69 -1.92 -1.43
CA SER A 364 -27.80 -3.19 -0.67
C SER A 364 -27.17 -3.14 0.71
N PHE A 365 -26.96 -1.94 1.22
CA PHE A 365 -26.11 -1.67 2.37
C PHE A 365 -26.51 -2.42 3.64
N ASP A 366 -27.78 -2.35 4.08
CA ASP A 366 -28.22 -2.97 5.33
C ASP A 366 -28.16 -4.51 5.26
N ARG A 367 -28.57 -5.08 4.13
CA ARG A 367 -28.48 -6.52 3.88
C ARG A 367 -27.03 -6.97 3.87
N TYR A 368 -26.18 -6.24 3.16
CA TYR A 368 -24.75 -6.51 3.07
C TYR A 368 -24.06 -6.51 4.43
N ILE A 369 -24.37 -5.54 5.31
CA ILE A 369 -23.82 -5.49 6.67
C ILE A 369 -24.24 -6.73 7.46
N SER A 370 -25.51 -7.12 7.39
CA SER A 370 -26.00 -8.32 8.09
C SER A 370 -25.31 -9.60 7.62
N ASP A 371 -25.15 -9.76 6.31
CA ASP A 371 -24.56 -10.98 5.71
C ASP A 371 -23.04 -11.04 5.95
N LEU A 372 -22.33 -9.91 5.85
CA LEU A 372 -20.90 -9.85 6.06
C LEU A 372 -20.51 -10.02 7.53
N GLY A 373 -21.27 -9.39 8.43
CA GLY A 373 -21.03 -9.43 9.86
C GLY A 373 -21.18 -10.83 10.46
N SER A 374 -22.04 -11.68 9.89
CA SER A 374 -22.26 -13.04 10.38
C SER A 374 -21.28 -14.08 9.83
N ASN A 375 -20.79 -13.89 8.60
CA ASN A 375 -19.99 -14.90 7.90
C ASN A 375 -18.48 -14.66 7.96
N PHE A 376 -18.04 -13.41 8.02
CA PHE A 376 -16.63 -13.06 7.85
C PHE A 376 -16.00 -12.40 9.08
N ILE A 377 -16.71 -11.45 9.70
CA ILE A 377 -16.22 -10.72 10.88
C ILE A 377 -16.58 -11.52 12.13
N ARG A 378 -15.61 -11.79 13.01
CA ARG A 378 -15.92 -12.44 14.30
C ARG A 378 -16.59 -11.48 15.27
N ASP A 379 -17.39 -12.04 16.17
CA ASP A 379 -18.15 -11.35 17.22
C ASP A 379 -17.43 -10.19 17.92
N PRO A 380 -16.15 -10.28 18.36
CA PRO A 380 -15.53 -9.17 19.06
C PRO A 380 -15.23 -7.97 18.15
N HIS A 381 -15.27 -8.09 16.82
CA HIS A 381 -15.07 -6.94 15.92
C HIS A 381 -16.36 -6.46 15.26
N SER A 382 -17.49 -7.07 15.61
CA SER A 382 -18.81 -6.75 15.03
C SER A 382 -19.20 -5.28 15.23
N HIS A 383 -18.92 -4.69 16.39
CA HIS A 383 -19.22 -3.30 16.68
C HIS A 383 -18.32 -2.31 15.91
N ILE A 384 -17.05 -2.65 15.66
CA ILE A 384 -16.16 -1.84 14.81
C ILE A 384 -16.62 -1.92 13.36
N PHE A 385 -17.00 -3.12 12.91
CA PHE A 385 -17.57 -3.33 11.58
C PHE A 385 -18.85 -2.51 11.40
N GLU A 386 -19.77 -2.58 12.37
CA GLU A 386 -20.99 -1.80 12.37
C GLU A 386 -20.70 -0.29 12.30
N PHE A 387 -19.82 0.23 13.18
CA PHE A 387 -19.43 1.63 13.16
C PHE A 387 -18.78 2.04 11.83
N THR A 388 -17.86 1.23 11.31
CA THR A 388 -17.13 1.52 10.06
C THR A 388 -18.09 1.62 8.88
N PHE A 389 -19.00 0.66 8.74
CA PHE A 389 -19.94 0.70 7.64
C PHE A 389 -21.07 1.68 7.97
N ARG A 390 -21.89 1.46 9.00
CA ARG A 390 -23.08 2.29 9.28
C ARG A 390 -22.78 3.76 9.51
N THR A 391 -21.72 4.08 10.25
CA THR A 391 -21.38 5.47 10.56
C THR A 391 -20.47 6.05 9.48
N LEU A 392 -19.27 5.50 9.26
CA LEU A 392 -18.28 6.14 8.38
C LEU A 392 -18.58 6.03 6.87
N ALA A 393 -19.33 5.02 6.42
CA ALA A 393 -19.70 4.92 5.00
C ALA A 393 -20.92 5.77 4.62
N THR A 394 -21.67 6.31 5.60
CA THR A 394 -22.85 7.16 5.33
C THR A 394 -22.50 8.45 4.59
N PRO A 395 -21.50 9.24 5.02
CA PRO A 395 -21.05 10.42 4.27
C PRO A 395 -20.59 10.08 2.84
N LEU A 396 -19.84 8.97 2.70
CA LEU A 396 -19.40 8.46 1.40
C LEU A 396 -20.59 8.13 0.48
N ARG A 397 -21.62 7.46 1.02
CA ARG A 397 -22.86 7.14 0.30
C ARG A 397 -23.60 8.39 -0.16
N GLN A 398 -23.68 9.42 0.69
CA GLN A 398 -24.31 10.68 0.33
C GLN A 398 -23.55 11.36 -0.83
N GLY A 399 -22.23 11.46 -0.73
CA GLY A 399 -21.39 11.99 -1.81
C GLY A 399 -21.56 11.23 -3.13
N LEU A 400 -21.66 9.90 -3.08
CA LEU A 400 -21.91 9.06 -4.27
C LEU A 400 -23.30 9.28 -4.89
N LYS A 401 -24.34 9.48 -4.09
CA LYS A 401 -25.69 9.80 -4.57
C LYS A 401 -25.70 11.16 -5.27
N GLU A 402 -25.09 12.17 -4.65
CA GLU A 402 -25.01 13.52 -5.21
C GLU A 402 -24.26 13.54 -6.55
N ALA A 403 -23.12 12.85 -6.63
CA ALA A 403 -22.36 12.72 -7.88
C ALA A 403 -23.20 12.08 -8.99
N THR A 404 -23.98 11.04 -8.67
CA THR A 404 -24.84 10.34 -9.63
C THR A 404 -26.03 11.19 -10.10
N LEU A 405 -26.56 12.05 -9.24
CA LEU A 405 -27.67 12.96 -9.59
C LEU A 405 -27.18 14.17 -10.38
N SER A 406 -26.01 14.70 -10.03
CA SER A 406 -25.42 15.88 -10.68
C SER A 406 -25.09 15.68 -12.17
N SER A 407 -24.87 14.44 -12.61
CA SER A 407 -24.64 14.15 -14.03
C SER A 407 -25.91 14.33 -14.90
N ASN A 408 -27.10 14.42 -14.28
CA ASN A 408 -28.38 14.35 -15.00
C ASN A 408 -29.24 15.63 -14.93
N SER A 409 -28.92 16.62 -14.10
CA SER A 409 -29.74 17.85 -13.98
C SER A 409 -28.92 19.13 -13.87
N ALA A 410 -29.03 20.01 -14.87
CA ALA A 410 -28.40 21.33 -14.93
C ALA A 410 -29.20 22.45 -14.21
N THR A 411 -29.92 22.14 -13.14
CA THR A 411 -30.72 23.14 -12.40
C THR A 411 -30.01 23.57 -11.13
N ASN A 412 -29.65 24.86 -11.07
CA ASN A 412 -28.80 25.51 -10.07
C ASN A 412 -29.45 25.80 -8.71
N ASP A 413 -30.68 25.35 -8.45
CA ASP A 413 -31.39 25.80 -7.25
C ASP A 413 -31.28 24.82 -6.08
N SER A 414 -30.40 25.22 -5.15
CA SER A 414 -30.58 25.21 -3.70
C SER A 414 -31.02 23.89 -3.04
N PHE A 415 -30.03 23.20 -2.46
CA PHE A 415 -30.13 22.77 -1.06
C PHE A 415 -28.71 22.68 -0.47
N ILE A 416 -28.21 23.83 0.02
CA ILE A 416 -27.03 23.93 0.89
C ILE A 416 -27.49 23.57 2.32
N SER A 417 -28.11 22.41 2.51
CA SER A 417 -28.37 21.87 3.85
C SER A 417 -27.19 21.02 4.23
N SER A 418 -26.41 21.49 5.20
CA SER A 418 -25.55 20.72 6.11
C SER A 418 -24.94 19.44 5.52
N LYS A 419 -24.08 19.59 4.50
CA LYS A 419 -23.39 18.43 3.93
C LYS A 419 -22.45 17.83 4.98
N ILE A 420 -22.74 16.60 5.38
CA ILE A 420 -21.89 15.82 6.27
C ILE A 420 -20.51 15.65 5.61
N PRO A 421 -19.40 15.90 6.32
CA PRO A 421 -18.08 15.77 5.75
C PRO A 421 -17.73 14.32 5.42
N SER A 422 -17.07 14.13 4.29
CA SER A 422 -16.59 12.82 3.87
C SER A 422 -15.45 12.35 4.78
N LEU A 423 -15.59 11.20 5.42
CA LEU A 423 -14.55 10.56 6.25
C LEU A 423 -13.92 9.35 5.54
N THR A 424 -13.59 9.51 4.26
CA THR A 424 -13.19 8.40 3.37
C THR A 424 -11.87 7.78 3.81
N THR A 425 -10.90 8.61 4.19
CA THR A 425 -9.58 8.15 4.63
C THR A 425 -9.68 7.43 5.96
N ILE A 426 -10.49 7.96 6.89
CA ILE A 426 -10.78 7.32 8.18
C ILE A 426 -11.52 5.98 7.98
N PHE A 427 -12.48 5.92 7.05
CA PHE A 427 -13.13 4.66 6.63
C PHE A 427 -12.10 3.64 6.14
N LEU A 428 -11.17 4.04 5.27
CA LEU A 428 -10.12 3.15 4.73
C LEU A 428 -9.21 2.60 5.84
N ILE A 429 -8.84 3.41 6.84
CA ILE A 429 -8.04 2.98 8.00
C ILE A 429 -8.76 1.88 8.79
N ALA A 430 -10.03 2.10 9.13
CA ALA A 430 -10.84 1.16 9.90
C ALA A 430 -11.14 -0.12 9.11
N ALA A 431 -11.59 0.02 7.85
CA ALA A 431 -11.94 -1.10 6.98
C ALA A 431 -10.72 -1.99 6.68
N SER A 432 -9.54 -1.41 6.44
CA SER A 432 -8.30 -2.18 6.20
C SER A 432 -7.89 -3.00 7.43
N SER A 433 -8.03 -2.44 8.63
CA SER A 433 -7.70 -3.13 9.89
C SER A 433 -8.64 -4.30 10.16
N LEU A 434 -9.95 -4.10 9.93
CA LEU A 434 -10.98 -5.15 10.01
C LEU A 434 -10.74 -6.29 9.01
N LEU A 435 -10.48 -5.91 7.76
CA LEU A 435 -10.18 -6.85 6.68
C LEU A 435 -8.96 -7.71 7.02
N GLU A 436 -7.88 -7.08 7.46
CA GLU A 436 -6.66 -7.78 7.79
C GLU A 436 -6.82 -8.74 8.97
N HIS A 437 -7.48 -8.33 10.05
CA HIS A 437 -7.72 -9.24 11.17
C HIS A 437 -8.58 -10.43 10.75
N SER A 438 -9.68 -10.17 10.04
CA SER A 438 -10.59 -11.22 9.59
C SER A 438 -9.90 -12.20 8.65
N LEU A 439 -9.08 -11.71 7.71
CA LEU A 439 -8.23 -12.54 6.86
C LEU A 439 -7.19 -13.33 7.67
N ARG A 440 -6.59 -12.75 8.71
CA ARG A 440 -5.64 -13.47 9.58
C ARG A 440 -6.29 -14.69 10.21
N LEU A 441 -7.50 -14.52 10.71
CA LEU A 441 -8.23 -15.60 11.38
C LEU A 441 -8.58 -16.74 10.43
N GLN A 442 -8.99 -16.40 9.20
CA GLN A 442 -9.19 -17.42 8.16
C GLN A 442 -7.87 -18.06 7.76
N TRP A 443 -6.80 -17.27 7.61
CA TRP A 443 -5.46 -17.78 7.29
C TRP A 443 -4.96 -18.78 8.33
N CYS A 444 -5.10 -18.46 9.62
CA CYS A 444 -4.68 -19.33 10.73
C CYS A 444 -5.48 -20.62 10.76
N ARG A 445 -6.78 -20.55 10.45
CA ARG A 445 -7.65 -21.72 10.34
C ARG A 445 -7.25 -22.60 9.15
N ALA A 446 -7.15 -22.02 7.97
CA ALA A 446 -6.86 -22.73 6.73
C ALA A 446 -5.49 -23.44 6.78
N ASN A 447 -4.47 -22.76 7.34
CA ASN A 447 -3.11 -23.28 7.43
C ASN A 447 -2.81 -24.04 8.74
N ASN A 448 -3.81 -24.28 9.60
CA ASN A 448 -3.64 -24.93 10.90
C ASN A 448 -2.56 -24.30 11.80
N ARG A 449 -2.54 -22.97 11.87
CA ARG A 449 -1.59 -22.16 12.65
C ARG A 449 -2.33 -21.24 13.63
N PRO A 450 -3.08 -21.78 14.60
CA PRO A 450 -3.89 -20.98 15.52
C PRO A 450 -3.04 -20.03 16.38
N ASP A 451 -1.79 -20.37 16.65
CA ASP A 451 -0.88 -19.53 17.45
C ASP A 451 -0.60 -18.16 16.83
N ASP A 452 -0.72 -18.03 15.51
CA ASP A 452 -0.45 -16.79 14.78
C ASP A 452 -1.64 -15.82 14.80
N CYS A 453 -2.80 -16.24 15.34
CA CYS A 453 -3.92 -15.35 15.57
C CYS A 453 -3.73 -14.48 16.82
N ILE A 454 -2.75 -14.81 17.67
CA ILE A 454 -2.47 -14.13 18.93
C ILE A 454 -1.26 -13.21 18.76
N ALA A 455 -1.43 -11.91 19.03
CA ALA A 455 -0.30 -11.00 19.14
C ALA A 455 0.51 -11.32 20.40
N ARG A 456 1.77 -11.67 20.18
CA ARG A 456 2.74 -11.98 21.22
C ARG A 456 3.89 -10.96 21.18
N PRO A 457 4.36 -10.46 22.34
CA PRO A 457 5.52 -9.58 22.37
C PRO A 457 6.70 -10.21 21.64
N SER A 458 7.38 -9.42 20.79
CA SER A 458 8.59 -9.84 20.07
C SER A 458 8.45 -11.07 19.16
N LYS A 459 7.23 -11.56 18.88
CA LYS A 459 6.98 -12.57 17.85
C LYS A 459 6.36 -11.93 16.62
N TYR A 460 6.74 -12.47 15.47
CA TYR A 460 6.14 -12.09 14.20
C TYR A 460 4.73 -12.65 14.10
N TYR A 461 3.87 -11.93 13.39
CA TYR A 461 2.50 -12.32 13.06
C TYR A 461 2.32 -12.30 11.55
N VAL A 462 1.29 -12.97 11.04
CA VAL A 462 0.96 -12.94 9.61
C VAL A 462 0.25 -11.64 9.28
N THR A 463 0.64 -11.00 8.19
CA THR A 463 0.13 -9.68 7.79
C THR A 463 -0.35 -9.67 6.35
N LEU A 464 -1.27 -8.76 6.03
CA LEU A 464 -1.65 -8.44 4.65
C LEU A 464 -0.58 -7.59 3.96
N ASP A 465 0.33 -6.98 4.72
CA ASP A 465 1.40 -6.14 4.22
C ASP A 465 2.59 -6.96 3.71
N GLY A 466 2.88 -6.87 2.42
CA GLY A 466 4.06 -7.50 1.82
C GLY A 466 5.30 -6.60 1.77
N HIS A 467 5.16 -5.30 2.02
CA HIS A 467 6.20 -4.34 1.70
C HIS A 467 7.32 -4.32 2.74
N GLY A 468 8.53 -4.71 2.33
CA GLY A 468 9.74 -4.62 3.18
C GLY A 468 9.81 -5.58 4.37
N GLN A 469 8.86 -6.51 4.49
CA GLN A 469 8.75 -7.43 5.63
C GLN A 469 8.47 -8.90 5.24
N ARG A 470 8.38 -9.21 3.95
CA ARG A 470 8.12 -10.58 3.45
C ARG A 470 9.20 -11.60 3.85
N ASP A 471 10.42 -11.13 4.10
CA ASP A 471 11.53 -11.93 4.63
C ASP A 471 11.37 -12.27 6.13
N LYS A 472 10.46 -11.60 6.83
CA LYS A 472 10.24 -11.72 8.28
C LYS A 472 8.85 -12.24 8.64
N HIS A 473 7.87 -12.05 7.76
CA HIS A 473 6.48 -12.44 7.97
C HIS A 473 5.93 -13.24 6.79
N ASP A 474 5.07 -14.22 7.09
CA ASP A 474 4.15 -14.76 6.10
C ASP A 474 3.18 -13.65 5.66
N VAL A 475 2.97 -13.54 4.35
CA VAL A 475 2.00 -12.61 3.75
C VAL A 475 0.72 -13.37 3.46
N MET A 476 -0.41 -12.96 4.06
CA MET A 476 -1.67 -13.73 4.06
C MET A 476 -2.16 -14.12 2.67
N ILE A 477 -1.95 -13.25 1.69
CA ILE A 477 -2.41 -13.40 0.30
C ILE A 477 -1.29 -13.88 -0.64
N SER A 478 -0.12 -14.25 -0.10
CA SER A 478 0.91 -14.88 -0.91
C SER A 478 0.52 -16.34 -1.21
N PRO A 479 0.67 -16.81 -2.46
CA PRO A 479 0.37 -18.19 -2.81
C PRO A 479 1.18 -19.24 -2.04
N TYR A 480 2.37 -18.88 -1.59
CA TYR A 480 3.26 -19.78 -0.85
C TYR A 480 3.63 -19.16 0.50
N LEU A 481 3.78 -20.02 1.51
CA LEU A 481 4.31 -19.67 2.82
C LEU A 481 5.83 -19.53 2.78
N GLN A 482 6.43 -18.99 3.83
CA GLN A 482 7.89 -18.81 3.92
C GLN A 482 8.68 -20.13 3.83
N ASP A 483 8.09 -21.24 4.28
CA ASP A 483 8.70 -22.57 4.18
C ASP A 483 8.55 -23.20 2.76
N GLY A 484 7.91 -22.48 1.83
CA GLY A 484 7.64 -22.92 0.46
C GLY A 484 6.38 -23.78 0.31
N SER A 485 5.67 -24.10 1.39
CA SER A 485 4.40 -24.82 1.31
C SER A 485 3.29 -23.94 0.72
N THR A 486 2.25 -24.57 0.18
CA THR A 486 1.10 -23.87 -0.41
C THR A 486 0.27 -23.21 0.67
N ASN A 487 -0.10 -21.95 0.47
CA ASN A 487 -1.03 -21.25 1.35
C ASN A 487 -2.46 -21.75 1.12
N LEU A 488 -3.01 -22.45 2.11
CA LEU A 488 -4.33 -23.06 2.02
C LEU A 488 -5.48 -22.04 2.09
N LEU A 489 -5.21 -20.78 2.43
CA LEU A 489 -6.23 -19.73 2.36
C LEU A 489 -6.65 -19.42 0.92
N ILE A 490 -5.72 -19.48 -0.03
CA ILE A 490 -5.95 -19.08 -1.42
C ILE A 490 -7.13 -19.82 -2.08
N PRO A 491 -7.24 -21.16 -1.99
CA PRO A 491 -8.41 -21.86 -2.52
C PRO A 491 -9.71 -21.52 -1.79
N GLU A 492 -9.67 -21.19 -0.49
CA GLU A 492 -10.87 -20.81 0.27
C GLU A 492 -11.42 -19.44 -0.13
N ILE A 493 -10.54 -18.44 -0.26
CA ILE A 493 -10.96 -17.07 -0.61
C ILE A 493 -11.11 -16.85 -2.12
N GLY A 494 -10.58 -17.75 -2.94
CA GLY A 494 -10.66 -17.70 -4.40
C GLY A 494 -9.66 -16.75 -5.06
N ALA A 495 -9.31 -17.07 -6.32
CA ALA A 495 -8.28 -16.38 -7.09
C ALA A 495 -8.58 -14.89 -7.31
N ALA A 496 -9.83 -14.55 -7.64
CA ALA A 496 -10.22 -13.16 -7.91
C ALA A 496 -10.13 -12.26 -6.67
N ALA A 497 -10.51 -12.76 -5.49
CA ALA A 497 -10.41 -11.99 -4.25
C ALA A 497 -8.94 -11.78 -3.89
N CYS A 498 -8.12 -12.83 -4.03
CA CYS A 498 -6.69 -12.74 -3.80
C CYS A 498 -6.02 -11.74 -4.76
N ALA A 499 -6.40 -11.74 -6.04
CA ALA A 499 -5.89 -10.79 -7.03
C ALA A 499 -6.28 -9.34 -6.67
N LEU A 500 -7.54 -9.09 -6.29
CA LEU A 500 -8.00 -7.75 -5.90
C LEU A 500 -7.30 -7.26 -4.63
N LEU A 501 -7.17 -8.12 -3.62
CA LEU A 501 -6.43 -7.79 -2.41
C LEU A 501 -4.95 -7.54 -2.70
N SER A 502 -4.34 -8.32 -3.61
CA SER A 502 -2.97 -8.11 -4.03
C SER A 502 -2.78 -6.73 -4.65
N ASP A 503 -3.69 -6.33 -5.54
CA ASP A 503 -3.70 -5.01 -6.17
C ASP A 503 -3.91 -3.87 -5.17
N LEU A 504 -4.77 -4.06 -4.16
CA LEU A 504 -5.06 -3.06 -3.14
C LEU A 504 -3.91 -2.87 -2.13
N PHE A 505 -3.17 -3.93 -1.79
CA PHE A 505 -2.27 -3.92 -0.63
C PHE A 505 -0.82 -4.30 -0.88
N SER A 506 -0.52 -5.11 -1.91
CA SER A 506 0.80 -5.74 -2.05
C SER A 506 1.43 -5.64 -3.43
N ALA A 507 0.79 -4.91 -4.35
CA ALA A 507 1.20 -4.89 -5.73
C ALA A 507 2.53 -4.14 -5.90
N PRO A 508 3.45 -4.66 -6.74
CA PRO A 508 4.77 -4.09 -6.93
C PRO A 508 4.76 -2.77 -7.72
N SER A 509 3.65 -2.45 -8.40
CA SER A 509 3.54 -1.26 -9.24
C SER A 509 3.53 0.03 -8.42
N LEU A 510 4.22 1.06 -8.91
CA LEU A 510 4.09 2.43 -8.38
C LEU A 510 2.70 3.04 -8.66
N GLU A 511 1.98 2.51 -9.64
CA GLU A 511 0.61 2.91 -9.95
C GLU A 511 -0.42 2.20 -9.07
N ALA A 512 -0.01 1.16 -8.34
CA ALA A 512 -0.92 0.45 -7.46
C ALA A 512 -1.31 1.33 -6.28
N PRO A 513 -2.56 1.19 -5.79
CA PRO A 513 -3.01 1.95 -4.65
C PRO A 513 -2.20 1.64 -3.38
N ASN A 514 -1.78 0.40 -3.14
CA ASN A 514 -0.99 0.01 -1.96
C ASN A 514 -1.48 0.71 -0.67
N ILE A 515 -2.79 0.62 -0.43
CA ILE A 515 -3.55 1.49 0.49
C ILE A 515 -2.91 1.51 1.87
N ARG A 516 -2.52 0.34 2.38
CA ARG A 516 -1.89 0.22 3.69
C ARG A 516 -0.58 1.00 3.78
N SER A 517 0.30 0.86 2.78
CA SER A 517 1.55 1.62 2.70
C SER A 517 1.29 3.13 2.67
N GLN A 518 0.32 3.58 1.87
CA GLN A 518 -0.02 5.01 1.80
C GLN A 518 -0.57 5.56 3.13
N LEU A 519 -1.46 4.82 3.79
CA LEU A 519 -2.05 5.20 5.08
C LEU A 519 -1.01 5.18 6.21
N CYS A 520 -0.12 4.18 6.23
CA CYS A 520 0.83 3.97 7.31
C CYS A 520 2.08 4.86 7.19
N HIS A 521 2.54 5.12 5.96
CA HIS A 521 3.75 5.92 5.72
C HIS A 521 3.48 7.41 5.50
N GLY A 522 2.26 7.85 5.79
CA GLY A 522 1.89 9.26 5.83
C GLY A 522 1.67 9.93 4.49
N ALA A 523 1.54 9.15 3.40
CA ALA A 523 1.22 9.70 2.09
C ALA A 523 -0.17 10.38 2.06
N LEU A 524 -1.06 9.96 2.97
CA LEU A 524 -2.44 10.46 3.10
C LEU A 524 -2.66 11.29 4.37
N ASP A 525 -1.60 11.73 5.06
CA ASP A 525 -1.74 12.50 6.31
C ASP A 525 -2.50 13.81 6.11
N SER A 526 -2.26 14.51 5.01
CA SER A 526 -2.96 15.75 4.68
C SER A 526 -4.44 15.50 4.46
N ASP A 527 -4.81 14.37 3.87
CA ASP A 527 -6.21 13.98 3.69
C ASP A 527 -6.87 13.68 5.05
N VAL A 528 -6.20 12.93 5.92
CA VAL A 528 -6.68 12.65 7.29
C VAL A 528 -6.87 13.93 8.10
N VAL A 529 -5.86 14.80 8.12
CA VAL A 529 -5.91 16.08 8.86
C VAL A 529 -7.06 16.94 8.34
N ARG A 530 -7.21 17.04 7.02
CA ARG A 530 -8.32 17.76 6.38
C ARG A 530 -9.68 17.17 6.77
N GLU A 531 -9.85 15.84 6.71
CA GLU A 531 -11.11 15.20 7.11
C GLU A 531 -11.45 15.50 8.59
N LEU A 532 -10.46 15.45 9.49
CA LEU A 532 -10.66 15.75 10.91
C LEU A 532 -10.99 17.22 11.19
N GLU A 533 -10.32 18.15 10.52
CA GLU A 533 -10.56 19.59 10.66
C GLU A 533 -11.94 19.97 10.15
N VAL A 534 -12.32 19.51 8.95
CA VAL A 534 -13.66 19.75 8.40
C VAL A 534 -14.72 19.08 9.29
N PHE A 535 -14.42 17.91 9.87
CA PHE A 535 -15.33 17.26 10.82
C PHE A 535 -15.50 18.06 12.11
N ALA A 536 -14.42 18.61 12.67
CA ALA A 536 -14.52 19.50 13.83
C ALA A 536 -15.33 20.76 13.51
N ASP A 537 -15.03 21.43 12.38
CA ASP A 537 -15.74 22.62 11.95
C ASP A 537 -17.22 22.35 11.71
N TRP A 538 -17.57 21.21 11.10
CA TRP A 538 -18.96 20.78 10.92
C TRP A 538 -19.66 20.59 12.27
N MET A 539 -19.01 19.98 13.25
CA MET A 539 -19.59 19.74 14.58
C MET A 539 -19.88 21.04 15.33
N PHE A 540 -19.01 22.04 15.23
CA PHE A 540 -19.11 23.30 16.00
C PHE A 540 -19.68 24.48 15.19
N GLY A 541 -19.96 24.30 13.89
CA GLY A 541 -20.16 25.39 12.92
C GLY A 541 -21.48 26.15 12.96
N GLU A 542 -22.49 25.74 13.73
CA GLU A 542 -23.78 26.45 13.80
C GLU A 542 -23.88 27.50 14.93
N SER A 543 -22.98 27.48 15.92
CA SER A 543 -23.07 28.41 17.07
C SER A 543 -22.22 29.67 16.96
N HIS A 544 -21.32 29.77 15.98
CA HIS A 544 -20.44 30.93 15.85
C HIS A 544 -20.90 31.82 14.71
N ASN A 545 -21.24 33.07 15.06
CA ASN A 545 -21.45 34.21 14.15
C ASN A 545 -20.17 34.55 13.35
N CYS A 546 -19.57 33.58 12.67
CA CYS A 546 -18.57 33.79 11.64
C CYS A 546 -19.25 34.32 10.36
N THR A 547 -19.99 35.43 10.48
CA THR A 547 -20.76 36.09 9.41
C THR A 547 -19.89 36.75 8.33
N GLY A 548 -18.65 36.29 8.13
CA GLY A 548 -17.73 36.91 7.18
C GLY A 548 -16.56 36.06 6.70
N ARG A 549 -16.34 34.84 7.22
CA ARG A 549 -15.53 33.85 6.50
C ARG A 549 -16.49 33.02 5.67
N GLU A 550 -16.50 33.26 4.37
CA GLU A 550 -17.04 32.27 3.43
C GLU A 550 -16.44 30.92 3.86
N MET A 551 -17.30 29.98 4.26
CA MET A 551 -16.92 28.57 4.41
C MET A 551 -16.16 28.25 3.14
N PRO A 552 -14.83 28.09 3.21
CA PRO A 552 -14.09 28.14 1.99
C PRO A 552 -14.55 26.96 1.14
N SER A 553 -14.63 27.16 -0.17
CA SER A 553 -15.24 26.24 -1.14
C SER A 553 -14.59 24.85 -1.23
N PHE A 554 -13.84 24.43 -0.19
CA PHE A 554 -13.26 23.14 0.09
C PHE A 554 -14.26 21.98 0.15
N VAL A 555 -15.57 22.27 0.22
CA VAL A 555 -16.60 21.25 0.16
C VAL A 555 -16.63 20.66 -1.26
N ASN A 556 -16.19 19.40 -1.40
CA ASN A 556 -16.42 18.48 -2.52
C ASN A 556 -15.32 18.19 -3.56
N THR A 557 -14.06 18.57 -3.36
CA THR A 557 -12.99 17.81 -4.08
C THR A 557 -12.66 16.54 -3.28
N SER A 558 -13.66 15.64 -3.17
CA SER A 558 -13.41 14.29 -2.69
C SER A 558 -12.31 13.69 -3.56
N ASN A 559 -11.23 13.25 -2.93
CA ASN A 559 -10.15 12.60 -3.64
C ASN A 559 -10.73 11.34 -4.31
N THR A 560 -10.90 11.38 -5.64
CA THR A 560 -11.58 10.33 -6.41
C THR A 560 -10.89 8.98 -6.25
N PHE A 561 -9.56 8.98 -6.09
CA PHE A 561 -8.79 7.79 -5.79
C PHE A 561 -9.19 7.16 -4.44
N LEU A 562 -9.39 7.96 -3.39
CA LEU A 562 -9.80 7.43 -2.07
C LEU A 562 -11.22 6.86 -2.09
N VAL A 563 -12.13 7.51 -2.82
CA VAL A 563 -13.50 7.02 -3.02
C VAL A 563 -13.48 5.70 -3.80
N ASP A 564 -12.70 5.62 -4.87
CA ASP A 564 -12.52 4.41 -5.65
C ASP A 564 -11.93 3.28 -4.79
N ALA A 565 -10.91 3.57 -3.97
CA ALA A 565 -10.29 2.62 -3.06
C ALA A 565 -11.29 2.09 -2.01
N ALA A 566 -12.15 2.96 -1.45
CA ALA A 566 -13.17 2.57 -0.48
C ALA A 566 -14.22 1.64 -1.11
N CYS A 567 -14.62 1.93 -2.35
CA CYS A 567 -15.51 1.07 -3.12
C CYS A 567 -14.85 -0.29 -3.43
N ALA A 568 -13.59 -0.29 -3.85
CA ALA A 568 -12.85 -1.53 -4.15
C ALA A 568 -12.69 -2.42 -2.91
N ILE A 569 -12.37 -1.86 -1.73
CA ILE A 569 -12.36 -2.60 -0.46
C ILE A 569 -13.73 -3.19 -0.16
N THR A 570 -14.81 -2.41 -0.33
CA THR A 570 -16.18 -2.90 -0.12
C THR A 570 -16.50 -4.09 -1.05
N SER A 571 -16.12 -4.01 -2.32
CA SER A 571 -16.28 -5.14 -3.25
C SER A 571 -15.45 -6.37 -2.85
N SER A 572 -14.23 -6.16 -2.33
CA SER A 572 -13.38 -7.26 -1.87
C SER A 572 -13.98 -8.01 -0.68
N LEU A 573 -14.56 -7.29 0.29
CA LEU A 573 -15.22 -7.86 1.46
C LEU A 573 -16.46 -8.67 1.07
N GLU A 574 -17.26 -8.17 0.13
CA GLU A 574 -18.37 -8.94 -0.45
C GLU A 574 -17.86 -10.25 -1.06
N MET A 575 -16.80 -10.18 -1.87
CA MET A 575 -16.25 -11.34 -2.56
C MET A 575 -15.76 -12.41 -1.56
N LEU A 576 -15.08 -11.98 -0.49
CA LEU A 576 -14.65 -12.85 0.60
C LEU A 576 -15.83 -13.53 1.30
N SER A 577 -16.86 -12.76 1.67
CA SER A 577 -18.07 -13.30 2.32
C SER A 577 -18.79 -14.32 1.44
N CYS A 578 -18.98 -14.01 0.16
CA CYS A 578 -19.58 -14.93 -0.82
C CYS A 578 -18.78 -16.22 -0.96
N ASN A 579 -17.45 -16.14 -1.07
CA ASN A 579 -16.62 -17.34 -1.24
C ASN A 579 -16.61 -18.21 0.03
N LEU A 580 -16.49 -17.61 1.21
CA LEU A 580 -16.47 -18.36 2.48
C LEU A 580 -17.83 -18.97 2.84
N SER A 581 -18.94 -18.39 2.38
CA SER A 581 -20.28 -18.99 2.53
C SER A 581 -20.60 -20.05 1.46
N GLY A 582 -19.67 -20.33 0.54
CA GLY A 582 -19.89 -21.25 -0.57
C GLY A 582 -20.76 -20.68 -1.70
N THR A 583 -21.13 -19.40 -1.64
CA THR A 583 -21.92 -18.68 -2.66
C THR A 583 -21.01 -17.88 -3.59
N SER A 584 -19.98 -18.54 -4.13
CA SER A 584 -18.89 -17.85 -4.84
C SER A 584 -19.39 -16.88 -5.91
N ARG A 585 -18.93 -15.62 -5.81
CA ARG A 585 -19.35 -14.55 -6.71
C ARG A 585 -18.61 -14.72 -8.05
N PRO A 586 -19.33 -14.88 -9.18
CA PRO A 586 -18.68 -14.96 -10.48
C PRO A 586 -18.09 -13.60 -10.85
N THR A 587 -16.77 -13.49 -10.87
CA THR A 587 -16.04 -12.32 -11.40
C THR A 587 -14.88 -12.80 -12.27
N ASN A 588 -14.52 -11.99 -13.25
CA ASN A 588 -13.36 -12.21 -14.12
C ASN A 588 -12.15 -11.40 -13.66
N TYR A 589 -12.20 -10.84 -12.45
CA TYR A 589 -11.10 -10.02 -11.93
C TYR A 589 -9.79 -10.82 -11.89
N LYS A 590 -8.76 -10.20 -12.46
CA LYS A 590 -7.36 -10.63 -12.45
C LYS A 590 -6.53 -9.43 -11.99
N SER A 591 -5.36 -9.70 -11.42
CA SER A 591 -4.47 -8.62 -10.97
C SER A 591 -4.12 -7.73 -12.16
N VAL A 592 -4.20 -6.42 -11.95
CA VAL A 592 -3.91 -5.37 -12.93
C VAL A 592 -2.53 -4.76 -12.65
N TYR A 593 -2.06 -4.86 -11.40
CA TYR A 593 -0.82 -4.23 -10.94
C TYR A 593 0.32 -5.20 -10.61
N SER A 594 0.14 -6.51 -10.84
CA SER A 594 1.24 -7.48 -10.78
C SER A 594 2.26 -7.27 -11.90
N TYR A 595 3.48 -7.79 -11.74
CA TYR A 595 4.48 -7.75 -12.80
C TYR A 595 3.97 -8.43 -14.06
N THR A 596 3.39 -9.63 -13.95
CA THR A 596 2.83 -10.36 -15.10
C THR A 596 1.77 -9.53 -15.84
N ALA A 597 0.86 -8.88 -15.11
CA ALA A 597 -0.19 -8.06 -15.71
C ALA A 597 0.37 -6.82 -16.42
N MET A 598 1.30 -6.10 -15.78
CA MET A 598 1.97 -4.95 -16.38
C MET A 598 2.75 -5.35 -17.65
N TRP A 599 3.53 -6.43 -17.58
CA TRP A 599 4.29 -6.95 -18.72
C TRP A 599 3.38 -7.33 -19.88
N THR A 600 2.32 -8.09 -19.62
CA THR A 600 1.35 -8.50 -20.64
C THR A 600 0.72 -7.28 -21.31
N ARG A 601 0.23 -6.32 -20.52
CA ARG A 601 -0.38 -5.08 -21.01
C ARG A 601 0.58 -4.25 -21.87
N ASP A 602 1.79 -3.99 -21.36
CA ASP A 602 2.74 -3.11 -22.04
C ASP A 602 3.29 -3.77 -23.31
N LEU A 603 3.40 -5.10 -23.31
CA LEU A 603 3.78 -5.91 -24.48
C LEU A 603 2.67 -5.95 -25.54
N ASP A 604 1.42 -6.18 -25.14
CA ASP A 604 0.25 -6.13 -26.03
C ASP A 604 0.10 -4.75 -26.68
N ALA A 605 0.24 -3.69 -25.88
CA ALA A 605 0.23 -2.31 -26.37
C ALA A 605 1.35 -2.07 -27.38
N SER A 606 2.58 -2.49 -27.05
CA SER A 606 3.73 -2.34 -27.95
C SER A 606 3.55 -3.11 -29.26
N ILE A 607 3.10 -4.36 -29.21
CA ILE A 607 2.88 -5.19 -30.41
C ILE A 607 1.74 -4.62 -31.26
N SER A 608 0.65 -4.15 -30.64
CA SER A 608 -0.45 -3.50 -31.35
C SER A 608 0.01 -2.23 -32.06
N ASP A 609 0.74 -1.37 -31.37
CA ASP A 609 1.24 -0.11 -31.91
C ASP A 609 2.30 -0.34 -33.01
N LEU A 610 3.18 -1.34 -32.86
CA LEU A 610 4.10 -1.79 -33.92
C LEU A 610 3.36 -2.37 -35.14
N SER A 611 2.30 -3.14 -34.92
CA SER A 611 1.44 -3.67 -36.01
C SER A 611 0.74 -2.54 -36.76
N ALA A 612 0.30 -1.50 -36.05
CA ALA A 612 -0.29 -0.31 -36.65
C ALA A 612 0.74 0.45 -37.48
N LEU A 613 1.98 0.59 -36.98
CA LEU A 613 3.09 1.20 -37.71
C LEU A 613 3.49 0.39 -38.96
N GLU A 614 3.55 -0.94 -38.87
CA GLU A 614 3.84 -1.82 -40.00
C GLU A 614 2.78 -1.72 -41.09
N ARG A 615 1.49 -1.74 -40.72
CA ARG A 615 0.38 -1.51 -41.67
C ARG A 615 0.47 -0.14 -42.32
N LEU A 616 0.89 0.87 -41.57
CA LEU A 616 1.07 2.21 -42.09
C LEU A 616 2.21 2.29 -43.10
N ILE A 617 3.37 1.70 -42.79
CA ILE A 617 4.53 1.62 -43.69
C ILE A 617 4.18 0.85 -44.97
N SER A 618 3.33 -0.17 -44.85
CA SER A 618 2.86 -0.99 -45.98
C SER A 618 1.90 -0.27 -46.91
N ASN A 619 1.37 0.91 -46.53
CA ASN A 619 0.53 1.70 -47.41
C ASN A 619 1.33 2.19 -48.63
N GLU A 620 0.83 1.93 -49.84
CA GLU A 620 1.54 2.22 -51.10
C GLU A 620 2.00 3.69 -51.21
N SER A 621 1.18 4.64 -50.77
CA SER A 621 1.51 6.07 -50.81
C SER A 621 2.70 6.43 -49.91
N ILE A 622 2.77 5.81 -48.73
CA ILE A 622 3.84 6.02 -47.75
C ILE A 622 5.09 5.27 -48.20
N ARG A 623 4.93 4.07 -48.75
CA ARG A 623 6.03 3.25 -49.29
C ARG A 623 6.80 3.98 -50.38
N GLY A 624 6.11 4.72 -51.27
CA GLY A 624 6.77 5.58 -52.25
C GLY A 624 7.66 6.64 -51.60
N CYS A 625 7.17 7.34 -50.58
CA CYS A 625 7.98 8.32 -49.83
C CYS A 625 9.18 7.70 -49.12
N ILE A 626 9.06 6.46 -48.64
CA ILE A 626 10.17 5.70 -48.04
C ILE A 626 11.23 5.39 -49.10
N GLN A 627 10.82 4.84 -50.25
CA GLN A 627 11.72 4.50 -51.36
C GLN A 627 12.45 5.74 -51.91
N ASP A 628 11.76 6.86 -52.03
CA ASP A 628 12.34 8.13 -52.45
C ASP A 628 13.43 8.62 -51.49
N MET A 629 13.30 8.30 -50.20
CA MET A 629 14.31 8.66 -49.21
C MET A 629 15.46 7.66 -49.16
N GLU A 630 15.17 6.36 -49.33
CA GLU A 630 16.16 5.29 -49.48
C GLU A 630 17.12 5.58 -50.62
N THR A 631 16.59 6.03 -51.76
CA THR A 631 17.41 6.41 -52.91
C THR A 631 18.23 7.68 -52.66
N GLN A 632 17.72 8.64 -51.89
CA GLN A 632 18.43 9.87 -51.54
C GLN A 632 19.50 9.68 -50.46
N GLN A 633 19.34 8.72 -49.55
CA GLN A 633 20.23 8.50 -48.40
C GLN A 633 20.59 7.02 -48.16
N PRO A 634 21.20 6.34 -49.15
CA PRO A 634 21.46 4.90 -49.09
C PRO A 634 22.41 4.49 -47.95
N VAL A 635 23.36 5.35 -47.59
CA VAL A 635 24.37 5.09 -46.53
C VAL A 635 23.73 4.95 -45.14
N ILE A 636 22.62 5.64 -44.91
CA ILE A 636 21.93 5.64 -43.60
C ILE A 636 21.05 4.40 -43.47
N ILE A 637 20.35 4.02 -44.53
CA ILE A 637 19.34 2.95 -44.52
C ILE A 637 19.96 1.56 -44.72
N SER A 638 21.13 1.48 -45.36
CA SER A 638 21.93 0.24 -45.42
C SER A 638 22.62 -0.13 -44.09
N SER A 639 22.53 0.70 -43.04
CA SER A 639 22.98 0.31 -41.71
C SER A 639 22.10 -0.85 -41.22
N GLY A 640 22.71 -2.02 -40.96
CA GLY A 640 22.07 -3.35 -40.88
C GLY A 640 20.95 -3.59 -39.88
N LEU A 641 20.38 -2.54 -39.27
CA LEU A 641 19.18 -2.59 -38.44
C LEU A 641 17.89 -2.69 -39.26
N VAL A 642 17.87 -2.19 -40.50
CA VAL A 642 16.72 -2.31 -41.42
C VAL A 642 16.48 -3.77 -41.84
N CYS A 643 17.46 -4.64 -41.61
CA CYS A 643 17.35 -6.09 -41.74
C CYS A 643 17.36 -6.80 -40.37
N SER A 644 16.79 -6.23 -39.30
CA SER A 644 16.63 -7.01 -38.08
C SER A 644 15.78 -8.24 -38.41
N GLU A 645 16.39 -9.43 -38.33
CA GLU A 645 15.74 -10.74 -38.55
C GLU A 645 14.57 -10.98 -37.58
N VAL A 646 14.47 -10.15 -36.53
CA VAL A 646 13.37 -10.14 -35.58
C VAL A 646 12.12 -9.58 -36.25
N GLN A 647 11.23 -10.49 -36.64
CA GLN A 647 9.90 -10.17 -37.17
C GLN A 647 8.90 -9.99 -36.03
N LEU A 648 7.83 -9.22 -36.28
CA LEU A 648 6.76 -9.02 -35.31
C LEU A 648 6.06 -10.34 -34.92
N ASP A 649 5.98 -11.30 -35.84
CA ASP A 649 5.48 -12.65 -35.55
C ASP A 649 6.36 -13.42 -34.58
N MET A 650 7.67 -13.20 -34.60
CA MET A 650 8.58 -13.78 -33.61
C MET A 650 8.27 -13.24 -32.21
N LEU A 651 7.99 -11.94 -32.08
CA LEU A 651 7.59 -11.34 -30.80
C LEU A 651 6.28 -11.98 -30.28
N ARG A 652 5.29 -12.16 -31.15
CA ARG A 652 4.02 -12.81 -30.80
C ARG A 652 4.23 -14.27 -30.36
N GLN A 653 5.09 -15.01 -31.05
CA GLN A 653 5.42 -16.39 -30.68
C GLN A 653 6.11 -16.47 -29.32
N ILE A 654 7.09 -15.59 -29.06
CA ILE A 654 7.78 -15.55 -27.77
C ILE A 654 6.80 -15.12 -26.66
N GLN A 655 6.00 -14.08 -26.91
CA GLN A 655 4.95 -13.66 -25.99
C GLN A 655 3.99 -14.81 -25.65
N GLN A 656 3.45 -15.49 -26.66
CA GLN A 656 2.57 -16.63 -26.45
C GLN A 656 3.29 -17.73 -25.69
N LYS A 657 4.56 -18.02 -25.98
CA LYS A 657 5.31 -19.04 -25.23
C LYS A 657 5.49 -18.66 -23.75
N LEU A 658 5.78 -17.40 -23.46
CA LEU A 658 6.04 -16.91 -22.11
C LEU A 658 4.75 -16.70 -21.30
N PHE A 659 3.68 -16.27 -21.94
CA PHE A 659 2.43 -15.81 -21.30
C PHE A 659 1.17 -16.57 -21.77
N SER A 660 1.32 -17.73 -22.45
CA SER A 660 0.22 -18.52 -23.08
C SER A 660 -0.95 -18.88 -22.18
N LYS A 661 -0.76 -18.87 -20.86
CA LYS A 661 -1.83 -19.17 -19.90
C LYS A 661 -2.82 -18.01 -19.74
N SER A 662 -2.50 -16.80 -20.20
CA SER A 662 -3.41 -15.65 -20.12
C SER A 662 -4.47 -15.71 -21.23
N VAL A 663 -5.41 -16.65 -21.15
CA VAL A 663 -6.61 -16.59 -22.01
C VAL A 663 -7.36 -15.30 -21.65
N PRO A 664 -7.60 -14.37 -22.60
CA PRO A 664 -8.05 -13.01 -22.30
C PRO A 664 -9.42 -12.90 -21.61
N MET A 665 -10.20 -13.99 -21.55
CA MET A 665 -11.57 -13.95 -21.01
C MET A 665 -11.95 -15.13 -20.10
N SER A 666 -11.01 -16.02 -19.76
CA SER A 666 -11.32 -17.06 -18.77
C SER A 666 -11.35 -16.47 -17.36
N ARG A 667 -12.25 -16.99 -16.52
CA ARG A 667 -12.23 -16.73 -15.07
C ARG A 667 -10.85 -17.08 -14.52
N SER A 668 -10.31 -16.21 -13.66
CA SER A 668 -9.05 -16.46 -12.98
C SER A 668 -9.17 -17.75 -12.16
N THR A 669 -8.33 -18.73 -12.46
CA THR A 669 -8.26 -19.97 -11.69
C THR A 669 -7.22 -19.83 -10.58
N ILE A 670 -7.31 -20.70 -9.57
CA ILE A 670 -6.28 -20.79 -8.53
C ILE A 670 -4.91 -21.16 -9.14
N GLN A 671 -4.89 -21.98 -10.19
CA GLN A 671 -3.65 -22.35 -10.89
C GLN A 671 -3.01 -21.16 -11.61
N ASP A 672 -3.83 -20.23 -12.13
CA ASP A 672 -3.34 -19.00 -12.74
C ASP A 672 -2.62 -18.15 -11.69
N MET A 673 -3.17 -18.03 -10.47
CA MET A 673 -2.52 -17.31 -9.37
C MET A 673 -1.14 -17.87 -8.98
N TYR A 674 -1.02 -19.20 -8.90
CA TYR A 674 0.28 -19.84 -8.63
C TYR A 674 1.28 -19.62 -9.77
N SER A 675 0.83 -19.78 -11.01
CA SER A 675 1.66 -19.55 -12.20
C SER A 675 2.09 -18.08 -12.29
N ASP A 676 1.18 -17.15 -11.99
CA ASP A 676 1.43 -15.72 -11.98
C ASP A 676 2.43 -15.35 -10.90
N TYR A 677 2.38 -15.96 -9.71
CA TYR A 677 3.36 -15.71 -8.66
C TYR A 677 4.77 -16.14 -9.06
N GLU A 678 4.93 -17.32 -9.65
CA GLU A 678 6.22 -17.81 -10.14
C GLU A 678 6.78 -16.88 -11.20
N MET A 679 5.93 -16.48 -12.15
CA MET A 679 6.31 -15.50 -13.18
C MET A 679 6.63 -14.13 -12.55
N ASN A 680 5.85 -13.66 -11.58
CA ASN A 680 6.12 -12.41 -10.87
C ASN A 680 7.47 -12.45 -10.16
N ALA A 681 7.88 -13.59 -9.61
CA ALA A 681 9.21 -13.74 -9.01
C ALA A 681 10.31 -13.55 -10.06
N VAL A 682 10.19 -14.18 -11.23
CA VAL A 682 11.12 -13.98 -12.37
C VAL A 682 11.14 -12.52 -12.82
N LEU A 683 9.96 -11.94 -13.04
CA LEU A 683 9.82 -10.60 -13.59
C LEU A 683 10.32 -9.53 -12.61
N SER A 684 10.23 -9.78 -11.30
CA SER A 684 10.81 -8.89 -10.27
C SER A 684 12.33 -8.77 -10.36
N GLU A 685 13.01 -9.75 -10.98
CA GLU A 685 14.44 -9.68 -11.28
C GLU A 685 14.76 -8.99 -12.61
N CYS A 686 13.73 -8.69 -13.40
CA CYS A 686 13.81 -8.13 -14.75
C CYS A 686 13.39 -6.66 -14.80
N THR A 687 13.49 -5.92 -13.69
CA THR A 687 13.04 -4.51 -13.57
C THR A 687 13.64 -3.61 -14.66
N ALA A 688 14.92 -3.76 -15.00
CA ALA A 688 15.55 -2.97 -16.05
C ALA A 688 14.91 -3.21 -17.44
N ALA A 689 14.51 -4.45 -17.72
CA ALA A 689 13.83 -4.81 -18.97
C ALA A 689 12.37 -4.34 -18.97
N GLN A 690 11.71 -4.37 -17.81
CA GLN A 690 10.37 -3.79 -17.65
C GLN A 690 10.39 -2.28 -17.91
N THR A 691 11.37 -1.56 -17.36
CA THR A 691 11.53 -0.13 -17.63
C THR A 691 11.78 0.15 -19.11
N LEU A 692 12.63 -0.66 -19.77
CA LEU A 692 12.84 -0.56 -21.21
C LEU A 692 11.54 -0.80 -22.01
N LEU A 693 10.74 -1.80 -21.64
CA LEU A 693 9.48 -2.10 -22.31
C LEU A 693 8.49 -0.93 -22.16
N ALA A 694 8.36 -0.36 -20.97
CA ALA A 694 7.51 0.80 -20.72
C ALA A 694 7.97 2.03 -21.53
N GLU A 695 9.28 2.32 -21.53
CA GLU A 695 9.88 3.41 -22.33
C GLU A 695 9.64 3.20 -23.84
N ALA A 696 9.80 1.96 -24.32
CA ALA A 696 9.59 1.62 -25.73
C ALA A 696 8.11 1.77 -26.11
N SER A 697 7.17 1.28 -25.30
CA SER A 697 5.73 1.41 -25.51
C SER A 697 5.33 2.88 -25.69
N VAL A 698 5.78 3.76 -24.80
CA VAL A 698 5.54 5.21 -24.88
C VAL A 698 6.15 5.82 -26.15
N ALA A 699 7.39 5.46 -26.49
CA ALA A 699 8.08 5.98 -27.66
C ALA A 699 7.41 5.55 -28.99
N ILE A 700 6.97 4.28 -29.10
CA ILE A 700 6.24 3.76 -30.26
C ILE A 700 4.93 4.55 -30.44
N ARG A 701 4.15 4.68 -29.37
CA ARG A 701 2.87 5.40 -29.38
C ARG A 701 3.02 6.86 -29.75
N ARG A 702 4.04 7.54 -29.20
CA ARG A 702 4.32 8.94 -29.51
C ARG A 702 4.67 9.10 -30.99
N TYR A 703 5.52 8.23 -31.52
CA TYR A 703 5.86 8.23 -32.94
C TYR A 703 4.63 8.00 -33.83
N LEU A 704 3.82 6.99 -33.50
CA LEU A 704 2.60 6.67 -34.25
C LEU A 704 1.61 7.85 -34.24
N THR A 705 1.40 8.47 -33.08
CA THR A 705 0.53 9.65 -32.93
C THR A 705 1.06 10.83 -33.75
N TYR A 706 2.37 11.08 -33.72
CA TYR A 706 3.01 12.12 -34.51
C TYR A 706 2.78 11.89 -36.01
N VAL A 707 3.02 10.66 -36.46
CA VAL A 707 2.87 10.28 -37.85
C VAL A 707 1.41 10.37 -38.31
N GLN A 708 0.46 9.85 -37.53
CA GLN A 708 -0.97 9.96 -37.83
C GLN A 708 -1.44 11.42 -37.93
N ARG A 709 -0.99 12.28 -37.01
CA ARG A 709 -1.26 13.72 -37.05
C ARG A 709 -0.67 14.38 -38.28
N GLY A 710 0.55 13.99 -38.67
CA GLY A 710 1.22 14.49 -39.87
C GLY A 710 0.54 14.04 -41.17
N LEU A 711 0.00 12.82 -41.21
CA LEU A 711 -0.75 12.29 -42.35
C LEU A 711 -2.05 13.04 -42.61
N GLY A 712 -2.71 13.55 -41.57
CA GLY A 712 -3.85 14.46 -41.75
C GLY A 712 -3.51 15.75 -42.51
N MET A 713 -2.23 16.10 -42.64
CA MET A 713 -1.78 17.20 -43.48
C MET A 713 -1.45 16.79 -44.92
N PHE A 714 -1.26 15.50 -45.21
CA PHE A 714 -1.04 15.00 -46.57
C PHE A 714 -2.36 15.02 -47.33
N GLY A 715 -2.46 15.93 -48.31
CA GLY A 715 -3.68 16.16 -49.10
C GLY A 715 -4.07 17.64 -49.18
N LEU A 716 -3.53 18.48 -48.29
CA LEU A 716 -3.67 19.92 -48.39
C LEU A 716 -2.54 20.51 -49.24
N GLN A 717 -2.89 21.29 -50.27
CA GLN A 717 -1.91 22.10 -50.98
C GLN A 717 -1.23 23.04 -49.97
N PRO A 718 0.11 23.05 -49.88
CA PRO A 718 0.81 23.81 -48.85
C PRO A 718 0.76 25.31 -49.19
N ASN A 719 -0.20 26.00 -48.57
CA ASN A 719 -0.46 27.43 -48.75
C ASN A 719 0.51 28.33 -47.96
N SER A 720 1.34 27.75 -47.08
CA SER A 720 2.28 28.50 -46.24
C SER A 720 3.66 27.85 -46.13
N THR A 721 4.69 28.67 -45.87
CA THR A 721 6.06 28.21 -45.58
C THR A 721 6.10 27.26 -44.38
N LYS A 722 5.23 27.49 -43.37
CA LYS A 722 5.11 26.61 -42.19
C LYS A 722 4.61 25.22 -42.58
N GLN A 723 3.60 25.13 -43.45
CA GLN A 723 3.11 23.85 -43.97
C GLN A 723 4.15 23.13 -44.82
N ARG A 724 4.90 23.85 -45.68
CA ARG A 724 6.01 23.25 -46.46
C ARG A 724 7.11 22.67 -45.56
N ARG A 725 7.48 23.38 -44.49
CA ARG A 725 8.44 22.89 -43.49
C ARG A 725 7.89 21.65 -42.76
N GLY A 726 6.63 21.70 -42.35
CA GLY A 726 5.95 20.56 -41.72
C GLY A 726 5.91 19.33 -42.62
N LEU A 727 5.56 19.49 -43.89
CA LEU A 727 5.53 18.41 -44.89
C LEU A 727 6.93 17.81 -45.12
N LYS A 728 7.97 18.64 -45.17
CA LYS A 728 9.36 18.17 -45.28
C LYS A 728 9.81 17.39 -44.05
N THR A 729 9.49 17.86 -42.84
CA THR A 729 9.76 17.13 -41.59
C THR A 729 9.01 15.81 -41.56
N MET A 730 7.74 15.81 -41.97
CA MET A 730 6.92 14.62 -41.97
C MET A 730 7.38 13.60 -43.02
N THR A 731 7.75 14.05 -44.22
CA THR A 731 8.36 13.20 -45.25
C THR A 731 9.61 12.52 -44.68
N ARG A 732 10.51 13.29 -44.02
CA ARG A 732 11.72 12.79 -43.35
C ARG A 732 11.41 11.73 -42.30
N LEU A 733 10.37 11.92 -41.50
CA LEU A 733 9.97 10.93 -40.50
C LEU A 733 9.44 9.66 -41.16
N LEU A 734 8.60 9.79 -42.18
CA LEU A 734 8.09 8.62 -42.92
C LEU A 734 9.20 7.77 -43.51
N GLY A 735 10.23 8.35 -44.14
CA GLY A 735 11.31 7.54 -44.70
C GLY A 735 12.30 6.96 -43.69
N VAL A 736 12.20 7.31 -42.41
CA VAL A 736 12.86 6.54 -41.34
C VAL A 736 11.91 5.61 -40.58
N ALA A 737 10.64 5.51 -40.99
CA ALA A 737 9.66 4.69 -40.29
C ALA A 737 10.06 3.21 -40.22
N GLN A 738 10.71 2.68 -41.25
CA GLN A 738 11.20 1.29 -41.24
C GLN A 738 12.36 1.09 -40.26
N ILE A 739 13.24 2.08 -40.11
CA ILE A 739 14.30 2.08 -39.08
C ILE A 739 13.68 2.13 -37.68
N VAL A 740 12.67 2.99 -37.49
CA VAL A 740 11.93 3.14 -36.23
C VAL A 740 11.24 1.83 -35.85
N LEU A 741 10.53 1.20 -36.80
CA LEU A 741 9.88 -0.10 -36.62
C LEU A 741 10.92 -1.17 -36.22
N GLY A 742 12.02 -1.29 -36.95
CA GLY A 742 13.08 -2.27 -36.66
C GLY A 742 13.72 -2.06 -35.29
N PHE A 743 14.04 -0.81 -34.93
CA PHE A 743 14.65 -0.50 -33.64
C PHE A 743 13.72 -0.77 -32.46
N TYR A 744 12.44 -0.38 -32.55
CA TYR A 744 11.48 -0.63 -31.48
C TYR A 744 11.11 -2.11 -31.37
N THR A 745 10.99 -2.83 -32.49
CA THR A 745 10.80 -4.30 -32.50
C THR A 745 11.98 -4.99 -31.81
N LEU A 746 13.22 -4.60 -32.15
CA LEU A 746 14.43 -5.11 -31.50
C LEU A 746 14.48 -4.77 -30.00
N SER A 747 13.99 -3.60 -29.61
CA SER A 747 13.95 -3.19 -28.19
C SER A 747 13.02 -4.09 -27.38
N VAL A 748 11.81 -4.37 -27.89
CA VAL A 748 10.87 -5.32 -27.28
C VAL A 748 11.44 -6.73 -27.25
N TYR A 749 12.10 -7.17 -28.33
CA TYR A 749 12.78 -8.47 -28.38
C TYR A 749 13.81 -8.64 -27.27
N ILE A 750 14.66 -7.63 -27.03
CA ILE A 750 15.68 -7.68 -25.98
C ILE A 750 15.05 -7.83 -24.59
N CYS A 751 13.91 -7.18 -24.34
CA CYS A 751 13.16 -7.38 -23.11
C CYS A 751 12.70 -8.84 -22.94
N LEU A 752 12.13 -9.43 -23.99
CA LEU A 752 11.67 -10.81 -23.97
C LEU A 752 12.82 -11.82 -23.80
N VAL A 753 13.96 -11.60 -24.44
CA VAL A 753 15.16 -12.44 -24.28
C VAL A 753 15.68 -12.39 -22.84
N MET A 754 15.67 -11.22 -22.20
CA MET A 754 16.04 -11.09 -20.79
C MET A 754 15.12 -11.93 -19.89
N VAL A 755 13.80 -11.86 -20.10
CA VAL A 755 12.83 -12.66 -19.34
C VAL A 755 13.03 -14.15 -19.60
N GLN A 756 13.18 -14.56 -20.86
CA GLN A 756 13.43 -15.96 -21.21
C GLN A 756 14.72 -16.48 -20.57
N ASN A 757 15.79 -15.68 -20.55
CA ASN A 757 17.04 -16.03 -19.88
C ASN A 757 16.84 -16.19 -18.36
N ALA A 758 16.06 -15.31 -17.73
CA ALA A 758 15.76 -15.41 -16.30
C ALA A 758 14.98 -16.69 -15.95
N ILE A 759 13.98 -17.08 -16.77
CA ILE A 759 13.24 -18.35 -16.60
C ILE A 759 14.18 -19.56 -16.75
N LEU A 760 15.07 -19.53 -17.75
CA LEU A 760 16.04 -20.62 -17.96
C LEU A 760 17.00 -20.76 -16.78
N VAL A 761 17.51 -19.64 -16.24
CA VAL A 761 18.39 -19.65 -15.07
C VAL A 761 17.67 -20.22 -13.84
N GLN A 762 16.40 -19.88 -13.63
CA GLN A 762 15.62 -20.39 -12.50
C GLN A 762 15.31 -21.89 -12.61
N SER A 763 14.97 -22.37 -13.81
CA SER A 763 14.56 -23.77 -14.03
C SER A 763 15.72 -24.76 -14.02
N VAL A 764 16.91 -24.33 -14.45
CA VAL A 764 18.07 -25.22 -14.63
C VAL A 764 19.12 -25.05 -13.52
N GLY A 765 19.04 -23.99 -12.72
CA GLY A 765 20.03 -23.66 -11.71
C GLY A 765 21.27 -22.96 -12.28
N ASN A 766 22.17 -22.50 -11.40
CA ASN A 766 23.31 -21.65 -11.78
C ASN A 766 24.39 -22.37 -12.62
N ASP A 767 24.40 -23.71 -12.64
CA ASP A 767 25.47 -24.51 -13.24
C ASP A 767 25.42 -24.58 -14.78
N LEU A 768 24.37 -24.05 -15.42
CA LEU A 768 24.17 -24.12 -16.88
C LEU A 768 24.38 -22.79 -17.64
N SER A 769 25.08 -21.83 -17.05
CA SER A 769 25.39 -20.52 -17.68
C SER A 769 26.15 -20.57 -19.03
N SER A 770 26.45 -21.76 -19.56
CA SER A 770 27.23 -21.96 -20.79
C SER A 770 26.45 -22.46 -22.02
N MET A 771 25.22 -22.99 -21.91
CA MET A 771 24.65 -23.77 -23.03
C MET A 771 24.44 -22.98 -24.34
N ASN A 772 24.29 -21.66 -24.29
CA ASN A 772 24.16 -20.81 -25.47
C ASN A 772 25.16 -19.64 -25.53
N GLY A 773 26.13 -19.57 -24.62
CA GLY A 773 27.11 -18.48 -24.54
C GLY A 773 26.54 -17.08 -24.19
N LEU A 774 25.22 -16.98 -23.93
CA LEU A 774 24.55 -15.74 -23.50
C LEU A 774 24.40 -15.73 -21.98
N THR A 775 25.14 -14.84 -21.31
CA THR A 775 25.07 -14.70 -19.85
C THR A 775 24.03 -13.67 -19.42
N ARG A 776 23.53 -13.76 -18.17
CA ARG A 776 22.68 -12.71 -17.57
C ARG A 776 23.30 -11.31 -17.68
N ALA A 777 24.63 -11.23 -17.51
CA ALA A 777 25.37 -9.97 -17.63
C ALA A 777 25.37 -9.42 -19.06
N ASP A 778 25.38 -10.27 -20.08
CA ASP A 778 25.24 -9.84 -21.48
C ASP A 778 23.82 -9.28 -21.72
N CYS A 779 22.78 -9.92 -21.21
CA CYS A 779 21.39 -9.45 -21.34
C CYS A 779 21.18 -8.09 -20.64
N VAL A 780 21.66 -7.93 -19.40
CA VAL A 780 21.57 -6.65 -18.67
C VAL A 780 22.28 -5.52 -19.43
N LYS A 781 23.50 -5.77 -19.92
CA LYS A 781 24.24 -4.78 -20.74
C LYS A 781 23.54 -4.45 -22.05
N ALA A 782 22.85 -5.42 -22.66
CA ALA A 782 22.04 -5.16 -23.84
C ALA A 782 20.88 -4.22 -23.50
N VAL A 783 20.09 -4.54 -22.46
CA VAL A 783 18.98 -3.70 -21.97
C VAL A 783 19.43 -2.28 -21.65
N GLU A 784 20.50 -2.10 -20.88
CA GLU A 784 21.05 -0.77 -20.53
C GLU A 784 21.43 0.04 -21.78
N ARG A 785 22.12 -0.60 -22.73
CA ARG A 785 22.53 0.04 -23.98
C ARG A 785 21.32 0.41 -24.85
N THR A 786 20.30 -0.45 -24.89
CA THR A 786 19.06 -0.18 -25.61
C THR A 786 18.32 1.00 -25.00
N ARG A 787 18.19 1.08 -23.66
CA ARG A 787 17.56 2.22 -22.98
C ARG A 787 18.26 3.54 -23.27
N MET A 788 19.59 3.58 -23.14
CA MET A 788 20.38 4.78 -23.47
C MET A 788 20.18 5.23 -24.92
N THR A 789 20.16 4.26 -25.84
CA THR A 789 19.95 4.52 -27.27
C THR A 789 18.52 4.99 -27.52
N LEU A 790 17.53 4.36 -26.91
CA LEU A 790 16.11 4.70 -27.03
C LEU A 790 15.87 6.14 -26.58
N SER A 791 16.35 6.50 -25.38
CA SER A 791 16.25 7.86 -24.85
C SER A 791 16.83 8.91 -25.81
N THR A 792 18.02 8.65 -26.37
CA THR A 792 18.65 9.56 -27.34
C THR A 792 17.89 9.58 -28.67
N PHE A 793 17.57 8.40 -29.20
CA PHE A 793 16.90 8.23 -30.48
C PHE A 793 15.56 8.95 -30.49
N ASP A 794 14.73 8.69 -29.49
CA ASP A 794 13.39 9.23 -29.31
C ASP A 794 13.41 10.75 -29.07
N SER A 795 14.32 11.25 -28.22
CA SER A 795 14.43 12.71 -27.93
C SER A 795 14.86 13.55 -29.13
N TYR A 796 15.66 12.99 -30.03
CA TYR A 796 16.21 13.69 -31.20
C TYR A 796 15.49 13.34 -32.50
N LEU A 797 14.58 12.37 -32.54
CA LEU A 797 13.95 11.89 -33.77
C LEU A 797 13.31 13.03 -34.57
N GLU A 798 12.60 13.93 -33.88
CA GLU A 798 11.95 15.08 -34.49
C GLU A 798 12.89 16.29 -34.71
N LYS A 799 13.85 16.48 -33.80
CA LYS A 799 14.66 17.71 -33.70
C LYS A 799 15.97 17.62 -34.48
N ASN A 800 16.60 16.45 -34.51
CA ASN A 800 17.90 16.19 -35.09
C ASN A 800 18.04 14.71 -35.46
N LEU A 801 17.44 14.35 -36.61
CA LEU A 801 17.42 12.99 -37.12
C LEU A 801 18.82 12.37 -37.26
N ASP A 802 19.81 13.15 -37.71
CA ASP A 802 21.19 12.66 -37.87
C ASP A 802 21.80 12.19 -36.55
N ARG A 803 21.48 12.87 -35.43
CA ARG A 803 21.93 12.45 -34.10
C ARG A 803 21.28 11.15 -33.67
N SER A 804 19.98 10.98 -33.92
CA SER A 804 19.27 9.72 -33.65
C SER A 804 19.87 8.56 -34.45
N LEU A 805 20.14 8.75 -35.74
CA LEU A 805 20.72 7.73 -36.62
C LEU A 805 22.16 7.38 -36.24
N LYS A 806 22.97 8.36 -35.81
CA LYS A 806 24.32 8.11 -35.28
C LYS A 806 24.30 7.27 -34.01
N ALA A 807 23.41 7.60 -33.08
CA ALA A 807 23.23 6.81 -31.86
C ALA A 807 22.86 5.35 -32.19
N LEU A 808 21.96 5.17 -33.16
CA LEU A 808 21.53 3.86 -33.63
C LEU A 808 22.65 3.06 -34.31
N THR A 809 23.48 3.73 -35.13
CA THR A 809 24.64 3.10 -35.78
C THR A 809 25.64 2.58 -34.74
N GLN A 810 25.93 3.39 -33.71
CA GLN A 810 26.78 2.98 -32.59
C GLN A 810 26.15 1.85 -31.79
N TYR A 811 24.82 1.86 -31.63
CA TYR A 811 24.09 0.82 -30.90
C TYR A 811 24.28 -0.57 -31.51
N VAL A 812 24.11 -0.74 -32.83
CA VAL A 812 24.28 -2.02 -33.55
C VAL A 812 25.69 -2.61 -33.40
N GLN A 813 26.69 -1.76 -33.22
CA GLN A 813 28.08 -2.19 -33.03
C GLN A 813 28.36 -2.74 -31.62
N GLY A 814 27.37 -2.76 -30.72
CA GLY A 814 27.51 -3.28 -29.36
C GLY A 814 27.76 -4.79 -29.31
N LYS A 815 28.80 -5.21 -28.58
CA LYS A 815 29.13 -6.65 -28.40
C LYS A 815 27.99 -7.44 -27.75
N ALA A 816 27.41 -6.91 -26.67
CA ALA A 816 26.31 -7.56 -25.95
C ALA A 816 25.07 -7.72 -26.84
N LEU A 817 24.73 -6.67 -27.60
CA LEU A 817 23.63 -6.71 -28.56
C LEU A 817 23.83 -7.76 -29.65
N ARG A 818 25.03 -7.84 -30.24
CA ARG A 818 25.34 -8.87 -31.25
C ARG A 818 25.17 -10.29 -30.71
N LYS A 819 25.54 -10.54 -29.45
CA LYS A 819 25.30 -11.84 -28.80
C LYS A 819 23.80 -12.15 -28.67
N VAL A 820 23.00 -11.18 -28.23
CA VAL A 820 21.54 -11.34 -28.13
C VAL A 820 20.92 -11.60 -29.51
N ILE A 821 21.30 -10.83 -30.54
CA ILE A 821 20.79 -11.03 -31.90
C ILE A 821 21.25 -12.38 -32.48
N SER A 822 22.45 -12.87 -32.15
CA SER A 822 22.89 -14.18 -32.64
C SER A 822 22.05 -15.35 -32.12
N GLN A 823 21.23 -15.16 -31.07
CA GLN A 823 20.29 -16.17 -30.57
C GLN A 823 18.96 -16.21 -31.35
N SER A 824 18.66 -15.18 -32.17
CA SER A 824 17.46 -15.21 -33.02
C SER A 824 17.64 -16.05 -34.29
N LYS A 825 18.91 -16.33 -34.64
CA LYS A 825 19.32 -17.19 -35.76
C LYS A 825 19.38 -18.64 -35.28
#